data_AF-A0A9W6NNV0-F1
#
_entry.id   AF-A0A9W6NNV0-F1
#
_cell.length_a   1.000
_cell.length_b   1.000
_cell.length_c   1.000
_cell.angle_alpha   90.00
_cell.angle_beta   90.00
_cell.angle_gamma   90.00
#
_symmetry.space_group_name_H-M   'P 1'
#
loop_
_entity.id
_entity.type
_entity.pdbx_description
1 polymer ?
#
loop_
_entity_poly.entity_id
_entity_poly.type
_entity_poly.pdbx_seq_one_letter_code
_entity_poly.pdbx_strand_id
1 'polypeptide(L)'
;MRIPRARTAALVAAATLAAAGVAVWVATPALAAATGGVGATLPYVQVQAENAATNGTVIGPSAAYNTLPAEASYRKAVTLQGQGKYVEFTTPVATNSLVFRYSIPDTASGSVYTAPISLYVNGTRSTNFTLTNAYSWYYGGYPFTNQPGSNAHHFYDEVNRLFPTTYPAGTKFKLQVDSDSTASSYTIDFADFENVGPALAQPSGSVSITSKGADPTGVQDSTSALNAAIAQAGSGGTVWIPEGTFKVLGHIAVNNITIKGAGMWRSRTTGDRIGFYGNYAPTPSTNVHLADFAIFGNVQERNDGDQVNGIGGALTDSTVDRVWIEHTKVGAWMDGPFTNLVMSGLRLRNFTADGVNFHNGVTNSKVTNSDVRNAGDDGLAMWAEQNPDANNSFDHNTVQYPILANGIAIYGGHDNFVTDNRVVDSGLTQGGGIHVAQRFASTTLGRTDVLRNTVIRSGSLDPNWQFGVGALWFDARDGGMTGLTNVDNILIQQSPFEAIQFVSGSNITNVKINNATIQNTGTWAVQEQVGGSATISNSTATGVQAPAAIYNCGVGFTLTDGGGNSGLSTTGCSNIQNPTFPPYLPDNGSNINISPSALGFGSVVTGSTSASQAVTVTNSGSASAPIGTIAVTGDFAQTTTCGSSLAAGASCTVSVTFKPTAAGSRTGALSITASGIANSVPLSGTGVAPGPIVNANPGSLTFGGTVVGTSAATQTVTLNNSGTTAATVSAIAASGDFSQTNTCGSSIAVGASCTVTVRFTPTASGSRTGTLTVTSSANNSPATVSLSGSGIGTDTNIALNRAATASSQVNGTQTPATVTDGNAATYWESANNAFPQWVQVDLGAATSIGKVTLKLPPDTAWATRTQTLSVTGSTDGTNFSTLSASAGRTFNPASGNTVAITVPASSVRYVRVNVSANTGWPAAQLSELEVYPSGGGTPNAPVLSASPASLSYATQALNTTSAAQSVTITNTGTAAATVSGVSVTGDFAQTNNCGSIAVGASCSVSVTFRPTASGGRTGTLTVTSNANNSPTTVALSGTGAGSAPTDLAAGKATSESSHNDVYPSGNVVDNNQNTYWESTNNAFPQWVQVDLGSAQSASRVVLQLPAGWGARTQRIQVQGSTNGSSFTELKAATDYSFAPGSNNTVTITFTATTQRYFRLTFTSNTGWPAGQLSTFQVWSS
;
A
#
# COMPACT_ATOMS: atom_id res chain seq x y z
N MET A 1 -15.81 -52.08 -51.71
CA MET A 1 -14.36 -51.87 -51.46
C MET A 1 -14.12 -51.70 -49.95
N ARG A 2 -12.89 -51.93 -49.46
CA ARG A 2 -12.49 -51.95 -48.03
C ARG A 2 -12.92 -50.61 -47.33
N ILE A 3 -13.63 -50.50 -46.19
CA ILE A 3 -13.79 -51.24 -44.89
C ILE A 3 -12.67 -50.90 -43.88
N PRO A 4 -12.94 -50.63 -42.56
CA PRO A 4 -14.21 -50.50 -41.80
C PRO A 4 -14.58 -49.02 -41.47
N ARG A 5 -15.60 -48.55 -40.70
CA ARG A 5 -16.71 -49.05 -39.83
C ARG A 5 -16.49 -49.34 -38.32
N ALA A 6 -16.96 -48.47 -37.41
CA ALA A 6 -17.35 -48.79 -36.02
C ALA A 6 -18.41 -47.83 -35.42
N ARG A 7 -19.26 -48.31 -34.48
CA ARG A 7 -20.28 -47.63 -33.65
C ARG A 7 -20.67 -48.57 -32.46
N THR A 8 -21.51 -48.28 -31.45
CA THR A 8 -22.33 -47.11 -31.03
C THR A 8 -22.67 -47.22 -29.52
N ALA A 9 -22.87 -46.08 -28.82
CA ALA A 9 -23.68 -45.94 -27.57
C ALA A 9 -23.23 -46.73 -26.31
N ALA A 10 -23.68 -46.42 -25.08
CA ALA A 10 -24.07 -45.16 -24.42
C ALA A 10 -24.24 -45.44 -22.91
N LEU A 11 -24.17 -44.43 -22.02
CA LEU A 11 -24.90 -44.47 -20.74
C LEU A 11 -25.22 -43.08 -20.17
N VAL A 12 -26.19 -43.06 -19.26
CA VAL A 12 -26.94 -41.89 -18.75
C VAL A 12 -26.13 -41.01 -17.78
N ALA A 13 -26.36 -39.69 -17.86
CA ALA A 13 -26.20 -38.78 -16.72
C ALA A 13 -27.46 -37.90 -16.62
N ALA A 14 -28.05 -37.81 -15.43
CA ALA A 14 -29.25 -37.00 -15.17
C ALA A 14 -28.88 -35.61 -14.66
N ALA A 15 -29.73 -34.62 -14.92
CA ALA A 15 -29.46 -33.22 -14.56
C ALA A 15 -29.79 -32.91 -13.09
N THR A 16 -28.94 -32.12 -12.45
CA THR A 16 -29.26 -31.33 -11.26
C THR A 16 -28.98 -29.86 -11.56
N LEU A 17 -29.95 -28.98 -11.29
CA LEU A 17 -29.77 -27.54 -11.44
C LEU A 17 -28.90 -27.02 -10.29
N ALA A 18 -27.67 -26.64 -10.58
CA ALA A 18 -26.93 -25.68 -9.77
C ALA A 18 -27.20 -24.28 -10.31
N ALA A 19 -27.70 -23.37 -9.47
CA ALA A 19 -27.87 -21.98 -9.86
C ALA A 19 -26.49 -21.36 -10.14
N ALA A 20 -26.30 -20.82 -11.34
CA ALA A 20 -25.07 -20.14 -11.71
C ALA A 20 -24.96 -18.81 -10.95
N GLY A 21 -24.39 -18.84 -9.76
CA GLY A 21 -24.00 -17.63 -9.03
C GLY A 21 -23.04 -16.82 -9.90
N VAL A 22 -23.48 -15.63 -10.32
CA VAL A 22 -22.69 -14.76 -11.20
C VAL A 22 -21.47 -14.28 -10.43
N ALA A 23 -20.34 -14.93 -10.65
CA ALA A 23 -19.04 -14.47 -10.19
C ALA A 23 -18.74 -13.13 -10.88
N VAL A 24 -18.96 -12.02 -10.16
CA VAL A 24 -18.60 -10.68 -10.62
C VAL A 24 -17.08 -10.60 -10.65
N TRP A 25 -16.49 -10.92 -11.79
CA TRP A 25 -15.09 -10.64 -12.09
C TRP A 25 -14.91 -9.12 -12.13
N VAL A 26 -14.53 -8.55 -11.00
CA VAL A 26 -14.08 -7.16 -10.91
C VAL A 26 -12.75 -7.09 -11.65
N ALA A 27 -12.82 -6.75 -12.94
CA ALA A 27 -11.63 -6.53 -13.75
C ALA A 27 -10.87 -5.32 -13.19
N THR A 28 -9.73 -5.58 -12.54
CA THR A 28 -8.77 -4.53 -12.22
C THR A 28 -8.27 -3.90 -13.53
N PRO A 29 -8.16 -2.57 -13.63
CA PRO A 29 -7.82 -1.90 -14.88
C PRO A 29 -6.35 -2.11 -15.23
N ALA A 30 -6.06 -3.21 -15.95
CA ALA A 30 -4.76 -3.50 -16.56
C ALA A 30 -4.52 -2.62 -17.81
N LEU A 31 -4.60 -1.30 -17.63
CA LEU A 31 -4.32 -0.27 -18.63
C LEU A 31 -3.31 0.74 -18.06
N ALA A 32 -2.18 0.21 -17.61
CA ALA A 32 -1.09 0.95 -16.97
C ALA A 32 0.18 0.96 -17.85
N ALA A 33 0.09 1.51 -19.08
CA ALA A 33 1.22 1.47 -20.03
C ALA A 33 1.21 2.53 -21.17
N ALA A 34 1.28 3.84 -20.88
CA ALA A 34 1.06 4.90 -21.89
C ALA A 34 2.27 5.76 -22.33
N THR A 35 3.32 5.89 -21.52
CA THR A 35 4.21 7.09 -21.60
C THR A 35 5.70 6.84 -21.79
N GLY A 36 6.15 5.59 -21.77
CA GLY A 36 7.57 5.34 -21.53
C GLY A 36 7.97 5.70 -20.09
N GLY A 37 7.00 5.62 -19.16
CA GLY A 37 7.12 5.82 -17.71
C GLY A 37 7.68 7.18 -17.26
N VAL A 38 8.03 8.04 -18.22
CA VAL A 38 8.19 9.47 -18.03
C VAL A 38 6.90 10.09 -18.53
N GLY A 39 6.05 10.54 -17.61
CA GLY A 39 4.68 11.01 -17.87
C GLY A 39 3.58 10.08 -17.37
N ALA A 40 2.35 10.60 -17.35
CA ALA A 40 1.19 9.93 -16.79
C ALA A 40 0.81 8.64 -17.49
N THR A 41 0.47 7.63 -16.71
CA THR A 41 0.02 6.34 -17.24
C THR A 41 -1.48 6.41 -17.52
N LEU A 42 -1.85 6.49 -18.81
CA LEU A 42 -3.18 6.88 -19.27
C LEU A 42 -3.96 5.70 -19.89
N PRO A 43 -5.30 5.64 -19.73
CA PRO A 43 -6.13 4.54 -20.23
C PRO A 43 -6.53 4.69 -21.71
N TYR A 44 -6.20 5.82 -22.34
CA TYR A 44 -6.57 6.17 -23.72
C TYR A 44 -5.34 6.26 -24.63
N VAL A 45 -5.56 6.16 -25.95
CA VAL A 45 -4.52 6.37 -26.97
C VAL A 45 -4.88 7.56 -27.85
N GLN A 46 -3.95 8.50 -27.98
CA GLN A 46 -4.08 9.71 -28.80
C GLN A 46 -3.66 9.47 -30.25
N VAL A 47 -4.42 10.01 -31.21
CA VAL A 47 -4.12 9.99 -32.65
C VAL A 47 -4.17 11.42 -33.19
N GLN A 48 -3.04 11.89 -33.71
CA GLN A 48 -2.87 13.25 -34.24
C GLN A 48 -3.57 13.42 -35.60
N ALA A 49 -4.28 14.54 -35.81
CA ALA A 49 -5.18 14.71 -36.95
C ALA A 49 -4.46 14.88 -38.29
N GLU A 50 -3.27 15.48 -38.32
CA GLU A 50 -2.45 15.65 -39.52
C GLU A 50 -1.80 14.34 -39.98
N ASN A 51 -1.78 13.32 -39.10
CA ASN A 51 -1.39 11.95 -39.42
C ASN A 51 -2.58 11.04 -39.77
N ALA A 52 -3.82 11.55 -39.68
CA ALA A 52 -5.04 10.82 -40.03
C ALA A 52 -5.45 11.06 -41.50
N ALA A 53 -6.36 10.23 -42.03
CA ALA A 53 -6.77 10.35 -43.44
C ALA A 53 -7.67 11.58 -43.62
N THR A 54 -7.20 12.60 -44.36
CA THR A 54 -7.88 13.89 -44.50
C THR A 54 -7.94 14.36 -45.96
N ASN A 55 -8.96 15.17 -46.28
CA ASN A 55 -9.00 15.99 -47.49
C ASN A 55 -9.09 17.51 -47.16
N GLY A 56 -8.96 17.88 -45.88
CA GLY A 56 -8.82 19.25 -45.38
C GLY A 56 -7.42 19.83 -45.60
N THR A 57 -7.13 20.93 -44.93
CA THR A 57 -5.84 21.62 -44.99
C THR A 57 -5.06 21.33 -43.71
N VAL A 58 -3.89 20.68 -43.82
CA VAL A 58 -2.94 20.60 -42.70
C VAL A 58 -2.33 21.99 -42.48
N ILE A 59 -2.30 22.44 -41.23
CA ILE A 59 -1.69 23.70 -40.79
C ILE A 59 -0.50 23.43 -39.85
N GLY A 60 0.46 24.36 -39.81
CA GLY A 60 1.71 24.21 -39.05
C GLY A 60 2.82 23.48 -39.83
N PRO A 61 4.00 23.26 -39.21
CA PRO A 61 4.34 23.56 -37.82
C PRO A 61 4.60 25.05 -37.55
N SER A 62 4.41 25.51 -36.31
CA SER A 62 4.68 26.89 -35.89
C SER A 62 4.98 26.99 -34.38
N ALA A 63 5.85 27.93 -33.99
CA ALA A 63 5.94 28.42 -32.60
C ALA A 63 5.56 29.89 -32.47
N ALA A 64 5.01 30.51 -33.53
CA ALA A 64 4.55 31.90 -33.48
C ALA A 64 3.30 32.01 -32.61
N TYR A 65 3.44 32.65 -31.44
CA TYR A 65 2.34 32.94 -30.52
C TYR A 65 1.19 33.70 -31.23
N ASN A 66 -0.04 33.57 -30.70
CA ASN A 66 -1.29 33.99 -31.33
C ASN A 66 -1.59 33.32 -32.68
N THR A 67 -1.19 32.06 -32.89
CA THR A 67 -1.58 31.29 -34.10
C THR A 67 -2.12 29.89 -33.78
N LEU A 68 -3.20 29.49 -34.46
CA LEU A 68 -3.79 28.15 -34.37
C LEU A 68 -2.78 26.98 -34.40
N PRO A 69 -1.77 26.93 -35.31
CA PRO A 69 -0.80 25.85 -35.27
C PRO A 69 0.14 25.91 -34.06
N ALA A 70 0.41 27.08 -33.47
CA ALA A 70 1.30 27.16 -32.31
C ALA A 70 0.69 26.55 -31.04
N GLU A 71 -0.64 26.56 -30.90
CA GLU A 71 -1.32 25.97 -29.73
C GLU A 71 -1.81 24.53 -29.95
N ALA A 72 -1.61 23.97 -31.14
CA ALA A 72 -1.96 22.59 -31.48
C ALA A 72 -0.91 21.60 -30.93
N SER A 73 -1.32 20.36 -30.68
CA SER A 73 -0.41 19.27 -30.37
C SER A 73 0.54 19.04 -31.55
N TYR A 74 1.81 18.72 -31.27
CA TYR A 74 2.86 18.64 -32.31
C TYR A 74 3.04 19.93 -33.13
N ARG A 75 2.42 21.05 -32.72
CA ARG A 75 2.30 22.31 -33.45
C ARG A 75 1.58 22.23 -34.79
N LYS A 76 0.74 21.21 -35.02
CA LYS A 76 0.04 20.96 -36.29
C LYS A 76 -1.41 20.57 -36.06
N ALA A 77 -2.28 20.90 -37.02
CA ALA A 77 -3.70 20.52 -36.98
C ALA A 77 -4.28 20.40 -38.39
N VAL A 78 -5.54 20.00 -38.51
CA VAL A 78 -6.28 19.91 -39.78
C VAL A 78 -7.48 20.86 -39.77
N THR A 79 -7.46 21.90 -40.62
CA THR A 79 -8.60 22.79 -40.84
C THR A 79 -9.50 22.24 -41.95
N LEU A 80 -10.77 22.02 -41.61
CA LEU A 80 -11.86 21.65 -42.49
C LEU A 80 -12.66 22.91 -42.85
N GLN A 81 -12.65 23.30 -44.12
CA GLN A 81 -13.40 24.46 -44.62
C GLN A 81 -14.17 24.11 -45.90
N GLY A 82 -15.49 24.28 -45.85
CA GLY A 82 -16.42 23.88 -46.91
C GLY A 82 -16.95 22.45 -46.75
N GLN A 83 -18.11 22.19 -47.38
CA GLN A 83 -18.82 20.92 -47.29
C GLN A 83 -18.00 19.75 -47.88
N GLY A 84 -18.08 18.58 -47.26
CA GLY A 84 -17.35 17.38 -47.67
C GLY A 84 -15.88 17.36 -47.24
N LYS A 85 -15.41 18.36 -46.49
CA LYS A 85 -14.11 18.29 -45.80
C LYS A 85 -14.19 17.41 -44.56
N TYR A 86 -13.23 16.52 -44.39
CA TYR A 86 -13.19 15.57 -43.27
C TYR A 86 -11.77 15.26 -42.77
N VAL A 87 -11.70 14.74 -41.54
CA VAL A 87 -10.59 13.95 -41.02
C VAL A 87 -11.12 12.60 -40.52
N GLU A 88 -10.47 11.49 -40.91
CA GLU A 88 -10.86 10.13 -40.59
C GLU A 88 -9.74 9.41 -39.83
N PHE A 89 -9.95 9.30 -38.52
CA PHE A 89 -9.09 8.56 -37.61
C PHE A 89 -9.38 7.06 -37.72
N THR A 90 -8.34 6.24 -37.69
CA THR A 90 -8.47 4.78 -37.50
C THR A 90 -8.00 4.46 -36.08
N THR A 91 -8.88 3.97 -35.22
CA THR A 91 -8.54 3.76 -33.80
C THR A 91 -7.55 2.59 -33.64
N PRO A 92 -6.45 2.76 -32.87
CA PRO A 92 -5.44 1.71 -32.69
C PRO A 92 -5.85 0.66 -31.65
N VAL A 93 -6.91 0.91 -30.87
CA VAL A 93 -7.35 0.08 -29.73
C VAL A 93 -8.85 -0.21 -29.82
N ALA A 94 -9.32 -1.23 -29.09
CA ALA A 94 -10.75 -1.33 -28.82
C ALA A 94 -11.19 -0.13 -27.96
N THR A 95 -12.35 0.46 -28.26
CA THR A 95 -12.74 1.76 -27.68
C THR A 95 -14.25 1.93 -27.62
N ASN A 96 -14.75 2.58 -26.57
CA ASN A 96 -16.16 2.96 -26.43
C ASN A 96 -16.34 4.46 -26.13
N SER A 97 -15.29 5.27 -26.23
CA SER A 97 -15.39 6.73 -26.13
C SER A 97 -14.55 7.43 -27.18
N LEU A 98 -14.82 8.71 -27.37
CA LEU A 98 -14.01 9.61 -28.17
C LEU A 98 -13.93 10.96 -27.45
N VAL A 99 -12.71 11.46 -27.27
CA VAL A 99 -12.46 12.88 -27.04
C VAL A 99 -11.72 13.42 -28.25
N PHE A 100 -12.02 14.62 -28.72
CA PHE A 100 -11.14 15.30 -29.69
C PHE A 100 -10.98 16.77 -29.35
N ARG A 101 -9.76 17.28 -29.53
CA ARG A 101 -9.41 18.70 -29.35
C ARG A 101 -9.67 19.44 -30.66
N TYR A 102 -10.37 20.57 -30.57
CA TYR A 102 -10.91 21.28 -31.73
C TYR A 102 -10.86 22.79 -31.52
N SER A 103 -10.98 23.53 -32.61
CA SER A 103 -11.27 24.96 -32.61
C SER A 103 -12.31 25.29 -33.68
N ILE A 104 -13.31 26.08 -33.32
CA ILE A 104 -14.19 26.78 -34.27
C ILE A 104 -13.93 28.29 -34.13
N PRO A 105 -14.03 29.10 -35.22
CA PRO A 105 -13.78 30.54 -35.14
C PRO A 105 -14.73 31.26 -34.18
N ASP A 106 -14.22 32.23 -33.43
CA ASP A 106 -15.06 33.13 -32.65
C ASP A 106 -15.87 34.11 -33.53
N THR A 107 -16.89 34.70 -32.92
CA THR A 107 -17.71 35.77 -33.51
C THR A 107 -17.04 37.13 -33.36
N ALA A 108 -17.42 38.11 -34.18
CA ALA A 108 -16.90 39.48 -34.08
C ALA A 108 -17.32 40.24 -32.79
N SER A 109 -18.02 39.58 -31.86
CA SER A 109 -18.57 40.15 -30.62
C SER A 109 -18.36 39.25 -29.39
N GLY A 110 -17.46 38.27 -29.43
CA GLY A 110 -17.16 37.37 -28.29
C GLY A 110 -18.36 36.56 -27.82
N SER A 111 -19.37 36.42 -28.69
CA SER A 111 -20.66 35.86 -28.36
C SER A 111 -20.63 34.35 -28.47
N VAL A 112 -21.00 33.67 -27.38
CA VAL A 112 -21.04 32.21 -27.34
C VAL A 112 -22.09 31.66 -28.30
N TYR A 113 -21.69 30.69 -29.12
CA TYR A 113 -22.55 29.94 -30.03
C TYR A 113 -22.15 28.46 -30.04
N THR A 114 -22.98 27.62 -30.68
CA THR A 114 -22.64 26.21 -30.91
C THR A 114 -22.74 25.85 -32.38
N ALA A 115 -21.91 24.90 -32.82
CA ALA A 115 -21.84 24.43 -34.19
C ALA A 115 -21.74 22.90 -34.26
N PRO A 116 -22.57 22.21 -35.06
CA PRO A 116 -22.49 20.76 -35.15
C PRO A 116 -21.41 20.32 -36.16
N ILE A 117 -20.78 19.18 -35.90
CA ILE A 117 -19.91 18.48 -36.87
C ILE A 117 -20.37 17.02 -36.99
N SER A 118 -20.47 16.50 -38.22
CA SER A 118 -20.94 15.13 -38.45
C SER A 118 -19.93 14.12 -37.97
N LEU A 119 -20.41 13.10 -37.27
CA LEU A 119 -19.67 11.87 -37.00
C LEU A 119 -20.10 10.78 -37.98
N TYR A 120 -19.13 10.08 -38.57
CA TYR A 120 -19.36 8.81 -39.25
C TYR A 120 -18.50 7.73 -38.59
N VAL A 121 -19.08 6.55 -38.36
CA VAL A 121 -18.37 5.37 -37.84
C VAL A 121 -18.42 4.27 -38.91
N ASN A 122 -17.25 3.81 -39.37
CA ASN A 122 -17.10 2.91 -40.52
C ASN A 122 -17.93 3.34 -41.74
N GLY A 123 -17.92 4.65 -42.03
CA GLY A 123 -18.68 5.25 -43.14
C GLY A 123 -20.19 5.43 -42.92
N THR A 124 -20.76 4.91 -41.83
CA THR A 124 -22.17 5.10 -41.47
C THR A 124 -22.34 6.37 -40.65
N ARG A 125 -23.28 7.26 -41.01
CA ARG A 125 -23.51 8.51 -40.24
C ARG A 125 -24.07 8.18 -38.86
N SER A 126 -23.54 8.87 -37.84
CA SER A 126 -23.94 8.81 -36.44
C SER A 126 -24.36 10.22 -35.99
N THR A 127 -24.85 10.36 -34.76
CA THR A 127 -25.25 11.65 -34.19
C THR A 127 -24.08 12.64 -34.23
N ASN A 128 -24.30 13.84 -34.77
CA ASN A 128 -23.31 14.92 -34.78
C ASN A 128 -22.72 15.19 -33.38
N PHE A 129 -21.48 15.65 -33.31
CA PHE A 129 -21.00 16.36 -32.12
C PHE A 129 -21.47 17.81 -32.16
N THR A 130 -21.70 18.41 -31.00
CA THR A 130 -21.96 19.84 -30.83
C THR A 130 -20.70 20.46 -30.25
N LEU A 131 -20.15 21.45 -30.94
CA LEU A 131 -18.96 22.21 -30.56
C LEU A 131 -19.37 23.59 -30.05
N THR A 132 -18.50 24.27 -29.29
CA THR A 132 -18.71 25.61 -28.74
C THR A 132 -17.47 26.49 -28.90
N ASN A 133 -17.61 27.81 -28.84
CA ASN A 133 -16.49 28.75 -28.63
C ASN A 133 -16.37 29.22 -27.17
N ALA A 134 -17.26 28.76 -26.26
CA ALA A 134 -17.39 29.29 -24.90
C ALA A 134 -16.10 29.25 -24.04
N TYR A 135 -15.23 28.28 -24.31
CA TYR A 135 -14.04 27.98 -23.49
C TYR A 135 -12.74 28.14 -24.29
N SER A 136 -12.79 28.98 -25.32
CA SER A 136 -11.68 29.26 -26.24
C SER A 136 -11.70 30.72 -26.69
N TRP A 137 -10.65 31.15 -27.38
CA TRP A 137 -10.48 32.51 -27.89
C TRP A 137 -10.48 33.56 -26.77
N TYR A 138 -9.39 33.56 -26.01
CA TYR A 138 -9.06 34.67 -25.12
C TYR A 138 -8.18 35.69 -25.83
N TYR A 139 -8.21 36.94 -25.36
CA TYR A 139 -7.60 38.09 -26.02
C TYR A 139 -6.82 38.97 -25.03
N GLY A 140 -5.83 39.69 -25.54
CA GLY A 140 -5.03 40.65 -24.79
C GLY A 140 -3.75 40.07 -24.16
N GLY A 141 -3.51 40.42 -22.90
CA GLY A 141 -2.48 39.84 -22.06
C GLY A 141 -3.09 39.48 -20.69
N TYR A 142 -2.30 38.94 -19.77
CA TYR A 142 -2.78 38.61 -18.43
C TYR A 142 -3.23 39.87 -17.63
N PRO A 143 -4.40 39.84 -16.95
CA PRO A 143 -5.45 38.81 -17.01
C PRO A 143 -6.29 38.94 -18.30
N PHE A 144 -6.52 37.81 -18.97
CA PHE A 144 -7.15 37.76 -20.29
C PHE A 144 -8.67 37.52 -20.24
N THR A 145 -9.37 37.97 -21.28
CA THR A 145 -10.84 37.93 -21.40
C THR A 145 -11.27 37.34 -22.74
N ASN A 146 -12.54 36.93 -22.86
CA ASN A 146 -13.16 36.49 -24.12
C ASN A 146 -13.65 37.64 -25.03
N GLN A 147 -13.21 38.88 -24.80
CA GLN A 147 -13.64 40.05 -25.59
C GLN A 147 -12.72 40.28 -26.80
N PRO A 148 -13.20 40.18 -28.05
CA PRO A 148 -12.33 40.19 -29.24
C PRO A 148 -11.44 41.42 -29.36
N GLY A 149 -10.15 41.16 -29.59
CA GLY A 149 -9.12 42.19 -29.70
C GLY A 149 -7.81 41.68 -30.28
N SER A 150 -6.71 42.38 -29.96
CA SER A 150 -5.35 41.93 -30.26
C SER A 150 -4.95 40.71 -29.44
N ASN A 151 -3.98 39.94 -29.93
CA ASN A 151 -3.40 38.78 -29.24
C ASN A 151 -4.46 37.71 -28.88
N ALA A 152 -5.15 37.20 -29.90
CA ALA A 152 -6.02 36.05 -29.75
C ALA A 152 -5.19 34.79 -29.41
N HIS A 153 -5.60 34.03 -28.39
CA HIS A 153 -4.93 32.84 -27.89
C HIS A 153 -5.94 31.89 -27.22
N HIS A 154 -5.48 30.74 -26.71
CA HIS A 154 -6.32 29.69 -26.14
C HIS A 154 -7.42 29.24 -27.12
N PHE A 155 -7.03 28.96 -28.38
CA PHE A 155 -7.94 28.76 -29.51
C PHE A 155 -8.77 27.47 -29.44
N TYR A 156 -8.38 26.51 -28.60
CA TYR A 156 -8.89 25.14 -28.62
C TYR A 156 -9.68 24.78 -27.35
N ASP A 157 -10.61 23.85 -27.52
CA ASP A 157 -11.39 23.18 -26.47
C ASP A 157 -11.42 21.67 -26.76
N GLU A 158 -11.89 20.84 -25.82
CA GLU A 158 -12.09 19.41 -26.02
C GLU A 158 -13.57 19.02 -25.93
N VAL A 159 -14.05 18.18 -26.87
CA VAL A 159 -15.39 17.60 -26.80
C VAL A 159 -15.32 16.10 -26.57
N ASN A 160 -16.07 15.60 -25.59
CA ASN A 160 -16.07 14.22 -25.15
C ASN A 160 -17.42 13.50 -25.38
N ARG A 161 -17.36 12.20 -25.68
CA ARG A 161 -18.54 11.33 -25.79
C ARG A 161 -18.23 9.89 -25.41
N LEU A 162 -19.08 9.32 -24.57
CA LEU A 162 -19.15 7.88 -24.32
C LEU A 162 -20.22 7.26 -25.25
N PHE A 163 -19.90 6.14 -25.87
CA PHE A 163 -20.81 5.38 -26.75
C PHE A 163 -21.42 4.18 -26.00
N PRO A 164 -22.64 3.75 -26.33
CA PRO A 164 -23.29 2.58 -25.72
C PRO A 164 -22.73 1.23 -26.20
N THR A 165 -21.61 1.22 -26.92
CA THR A 165 -21.04 0.02 -27.56
C THR A 165 -19.52 0.20 -27.72
N THR A 166 -18.75 -0.85 -27.40
CA THR A 166 -17.31 -0.91 -27.67
C THR A 166 -17.07 -1.34 -29.12
N TYR A 167 -16.37 -0.49 -29.86
CA TYR A 167 -15.87 -0.74 -31.20
C TYR A 167 -14.48 -1.42 -31.15
N PRO A 168 -14.14 -2.31 -32.08
CA PRO A 168 -12.82 -2.93 -32.15
C PRO A 168 -11.76 -1.97 -32.69
N ALA A 169 -10.48 -2.29 -32.44
CA ALA A 169 -9.33 -1.68 -33.11
C ALA A 169 -9.49 -1.77 -34.65
N GLY A 170 -9.01 -0.76 -35.36
CA GLY A 170 -9.21 -0.61 -36.81
C GLY A 170 -10.54 0.04 -37.21
N THR A 171 -11.43 0.36 -36.25
CA THR A 171 -12.66 1.14 -36.53
C THR A 171 -12.32 2.55 -36.98
N LYS A 172 -13.00 3.02 -38.03
CA LYS A 172 -12.85 4.36 -38.60
C LYS A 172 -13.84 5.33 -37.98
N PHE A 173 -13.35 6.41 -37.39
CA PHE A 173 -14.12 7.54 -36.86
C PHE A 173 -13.80 8.78 -37.68
N LYS A 174 -14.78 9.25 -38.46
CA LYS A 174 -14.63 10.41 -39.35
C LYS A 174 -15.44 11.59 -38.86
N LEU A 175 -14.78 12.72 -38.66
CA LEU A 175 -15.38 14.03 -38.43
C LEU A 175 -15.48 14.75 -39.78
N GLN A 176 -16.66 15.24 -40.15
CA GLN A 176 -16.93 15.81 -41.48
C GLN A 176 -17.84 17.04 -41.41
N VAL A 177 -17.55 18.03 -42.25
CA VAL A 177 -18.39 19.21 -42.49
C VAL A 177 -19.48 18.84 -43.49
N ASP A 178 -20.73 18.74 -43.05
CA ASP A 178 -21.89 18.46 -43.90
C ASP A 178 -22.79 19.71 -44.06
N SER A 179 -23.91 19.59 -44.77
CA SER A 179 -24.84 20.71 -45.03
C SER A 179 -25.51 21.29 -43.79
N ASP A 180 -25.47 20.58 -42.66
CA ASP A 180 -25.97 21.02 -41.36
C ASP A 180 -24.86 21.57 -40.43
N SER A 181 -23.59 21.54 -40.84
CA SER A 181 -22.48 22.20 -40.14
C SER A 181 -22.51 23.73 -40.35
N THR A 182 -22.45 24.49 -39.26
CA THR A 182 -22.71 25.95 -39.26
C THR A 182 -21.48 26.84 -39.04
N ALA A 183 -20.36 26.33 -38.52
CA ALA A 183 -19.13 27.14 -38.39
C ALA A 183 -18.43 27.34 -39.74
N SER A 184 -17.79 28.50 -39.92
CA SER A 184 -17.11 28.86 -41.18
C SER A 184 -15.85 28.05 -41.46
N SER A 185 -15.27 27.44 -40.42
CA SER A 185 -14.27 26.37 -40.49
C SER A 185 -14.25 25.56 -39.19
N TYR A 186 -13.64 24.38 -39.22
CA TYR A 186 -13.44 23.50 -38.07
C TYR A 186 -11.99 23.02 -38.07
N THR A 187 -11.18 23.40 -37.09
CA THR A 187 -9.80 22.91 -36.94
C THR A 187 -9.78 21.77 -35.93
N ILE A 188 -9.25 20.61 -36.32
CA ILE A 188 -9.14 19.41 -35.47
C ILE A 188 -7.66 19.14 -35.20
N ASP A 189 -7.31 18.94 -33.93
CA ASP A 189 -5.95 18.77 -33.44
C ASP A 189 -5.59 17.27 -33.28
N PHE A 190 -6.29 16.56 -32.38
CA PHE A 190 -6.15 15.11 -32.20
C PHE A 190 -7.46 14.46 -31.72
N ALA A 191 -7.50 13.13 -31.72
CA ALA A 191 -8.53 12.31 -31.11
C ALA A 191 -7.93 11.32 -30.07
N ASP A 192 -8.46 11.31 -28.84
CA ASP A 192 -8.17 10.29 -27.83
C ASP A 192 -9.24 9.18 -27.85
N PHE A 193 -8.82 7.92 -27.82
CA PHE A 193 -9.68 6.74 -27.80
C PHE A 193 -9.46 5.90 -26.53
N GLU A 194 -10.53 5.65 -25.77
CA GLU A 194 -10.50 4.90 -24.50
C GLU A 194 -11.47 3.72 -24.53
N ASN A 195 -11.22 2.66 -23.75
CA ASN A 195 -12.21 1.64 -23.44
C ASN A 195 -12.66 1.78 -21.98
N VAL A 196 -13.60 2.70 -21.77
CA VAL A 196 -14.14 3.08 -20.47
C VAL A 196 -14.90 1.91 -19.84
N GLY A 197 -14.65 1.65 -18.56
CA GLY A 197 -15.34 0.60 -17.82
C GLY A 197 -16.86 0.84 -17.64
N PRO A 198 -17.60 -0.18 -17.13
CA PRO A 198 -18.95 0.03 -16.63
C PRO A 198 -18.95 1.02 -15.45
N ALA A 199 -20.11 1.57 -15.11
CA ALA A 199 -20.27 2.38 -13.91
C ALA A 199 -19.89 1.58 -12.65
N LEU A 200 -19.14 2.21 -11.74
CA LEU A 200 -18.81 1.62 -10.44
C LEU A 200 -20.08 1.46 -9.59
N ALA A 201 -20.12 0.44 -8.74
CA ALA A 201 -21.22 0.21 -7.82
C ALA A 201 -21.14 1.11 -6.57
N GLN A 202 -22.29 1.49 -6.04
CA GLN A 202 -22.38 2.26 -4.79
C GLN A 202 -21.70 1.54 -3.62
N PRO A 203 -20.79 2.17 -2.87
CA PRO A 203 -20.21 1.60 -1.66
C PRO A 203 -21.26 1.30 -0.60
N SER A 204 -21.17 0.15 0.05
CA SER A 204 -22.05 -0.22 1.17
C SER A 204 -21.96 0.82 2.29
N GLY A 205 -23.11 1.25 2.82
CA GLY A 205 -23.20 2.28 3.87
C GLY A 205 -23.07 3.73 3.41
N SER A 206 -22.79 3.99 2.12
CA SER A 206 -22.71 5.36 1.59
C SER A 206 -24.09 6.01 1.39
N VAL A 207 -24.16 7.34 1.52
CA VAL A 207 -25.38 8.13 1.27
C VAL A 207 -25.35 8.67 -0.16
N SER A 208 -26.29 8.27 -1.02
CA SER A 208 -26.34 8.80 -2.39
C SER A 208 -27.02 10.17 -2.47
N ILE A 209 -26.49 11.06 -3.31
CA ILE A 209 -27.09 12.38 -3.53
C ILE A 209 -28.51 12.30 -4.12
N THR A 210 -28.83 11.26 -4.89
CA THR A 210 -30.19 11.06 -5.43
C THR A 210 -31.20 10.66 -4.35
N SER A 211 -30.76 10.00 -3.25
CA SER A 211 -31.63 9.77 -2.07
C SER A 211 -31.90 11.05 -1.26
N LYS A 212 -31.28 12.17 -1.66
CA LYS A 212 -31.55 13.53 -1.19
C LYS A 212 -32.24 14.43 -2.22
N GLY A 213 -32.65 13.86 -3.36
CA GLY A 213 -33.37 14.60 -4.41
C GLY A 213 -32.48 15.29 -5.44
N ALA A 214 -31.19 14.94 -5.53
CA ALA A 214 -30.33 15.41 -6.62
C ALA A 214 -30.84 14.91 -7.98
N ASP A 215 -30.82 15.79 -8.98
CA ASP A 215 -31.31 15.53 -10.33
C ASP A 215 -30.17 15.01 -11.24
N PRO A 216 -30.21 13.73 -11.69
CA PRO A 216 -29.19 13.13 -12.55
C PRO A 216 -29.26 13.58 -14.02
N THR A 217 -30.22 14.44 -14.39
CA THR A 217 -30.32 15.03 -15.74
C THR A 217 -29.59 16.37 -15.87
N GLY A 218 -29.19 16.98 -14.76
CA GLY A 218 -28.45 18.26 -14.74
C GLY A 218 -29.31 19.50 -15.00
N VAL A 219 -30.64 19.38 -14.94
CA VAL A 219 -31.56 20.52 -15.17
C VAL A 219 -31.77 21.31 -13.88
N GLN A 220 -32.03 20.62 -12.77
CA GLN A 220 -32.31 21.20 -11.45
C GLN A 220 -31.05 21.26 -10.57
N ASP A 221 -30.96 22.30 -9.75
CA ASP A 221 -29.86 22.44 -8.78
C ASP A 221 -29.89 21.34 -7.72
N SER A 222 -28.76 20.66 -7.58
CA SER A 222 -28.50 19.55 -6.67
C SER A 222 -27.59 19.94 -5.50
N THR A 223 -27.18 21.21 -5.37
CA THR A 223 -26.30 21.72 -4.29
C THR A 223 -26.85 21.39 -2.91
N SER A 224 -28.15 21.61 -2.68
CA SER A 224 -28.82 21.32 -1.42
C SER A 224 -28.87 19.82 -1.12
N ALA A 225 -29.14 18.99 -2.12
CA ALA A 225 -29.18 17.53 -2.01
C ALA A 225 -27.80 16.94 -1.69
N LEU A 226 -26.73 17.45 -2.32
CA LEU A 226 -25.37 16.99 -2.09
C LEU A 226 -24.88 17.38 -0.68
N ASN A 227 -25.13 18.61 -0.25
CA ASN A 227 -24.86 19.04 1.14
C ASN A 227 -25.68 18.23 2.17
N ALA A 228 -26.94 17.91 1.87
CA ALA A 228 -27.77 17.04 2.72
C ALA A 228 -27.29 15.57 2.74
N ALA A 229 -26.55 15.12 1.72
CA ALA A 229 -25.92 13.80 1.69
C ALA A 229 -24.67 13.77 2.57
N ILE A 230 -23.81 14.80 2.49
CA ILE A 230 -22.66 15.02 3.39
C ILE A 230 -23.14 15.05 4.85
N ALA A 231 -24.18 15.83 5.14
CA ALA A 231 -24.73 15.96 6.49
C ALA A 231 -25.31 14.66 7.07
N GLN A 232 -25.85 13.74 6.25
CA GLN A 232 -26.26 12.42 6.72
C GLN A 232 -25.07 11.45 6.83
N ALA A 233 -24.11 11.49 5.88
CA ALA A 233 -22.96 10.61 5.90
C ALA A 233 -22.07 10.85 7.13
N GLY A 234 -21.96 12.11 7.55
CA GLY A 234 -21.29 12.51 8.78
C GLY A 234 -19.75 12.41 8.71
N SER A 235 -19.11 12.72 9.84
CA SER A 235 -17.65 12.73 9.99
C SER A 235 -17.11 11.30 9.85
N GLY A 236 -16.24 11.07 8.86
CA GLY A 236 -15.73 9.77 8.43
C GLY A 236 -16.63 9.03 7.42
N GLY A 237 -17.73 9.66 6.98
CA GLY A 237 -18.73 9.04 6.10
C GLY A 237 -18.33 8.96 4.62
N THR A 238 -19.20 8.35 3.82
CA THR A 238 -19.08 8.32 2.35
C THR A 238 -20.37 8.82 1.68
N VAL A 239 -20.22 9.75 0.75
CA VAL A 239 -21.27 10.24 -0.16
C VAL A 239 -21.08 9.60 -1.54
N TRP A 240 -22.19 9.22 -2.17
CA TRP A 240 -22.21 8.58 -3.48
C TRP A 240 -22.88 9.44 -4.57
N ILE A 241 -22.11 9.78 -5.60
CA ILE A 241 -22.58 10.39 -6.84
C ILE A 241 -22.82 9.25 -7.84
N PRO A 242 -24.07 8.90 -8.19
CA PRO A 242 -24.32 7.82 -9.16
C PRO A 242 -24.02 8.28 -10.60
N GLU A 243 -24.21 7.40 -11.58
CA GLU A 243 -24.15 7.78 -13.00
C GLU A 243 -25.23 8.82 -13.32
N GLY A 244 -24.84 9.92 -13.99
CA GLY A 244 -25.68 11.09 -14.22
C GLY A 244 -24.86 12.39 -14.30
N THR A 245 -25.55 13.46 -14.73
CA THR A 245 -25.03 14.84 -14.64
C THR A 245 -25.82 15.59 -13.58
N PHE A 246 -25.15 16.33 -12.70
CA PHE A 246 -25.76 17.00 -11.55
C PHE A 246 -25.38 18.47 -11.57
N LYS A 247 -26.37 19.37 -11.65
CA LYS A 247 -26.11 20.80 -11.60
C LYS A 247 -25.83 21.23 -10.16
N VAL A 248 -24.77 22.01 -9.94
CA VAL A 248 -24.34 22.50 -8.63
C VAL A 248 -23.89 23.95 -8.78
N LEU A 249 -24.48 24.85 -7.98
CA LEU A 249 -24.38 26.30 -8.13
C LEU A 249 -23.60 26.99 -7.00
N GLY A 250 -22.98 26.21 -6.12
CA GLY A 250 -22.14 26.72 -5.04
C GLY A 250 -21.10 25.71 -4.59
N HIS A 251 -20.11 26.19 -3.82
CA HIS A 251 -19.00 25.38 -3.35
C HIS A 251 -19.49 24.31 -2.36
N ILE A 252 -18.90 23.12 -2.46
CA ILE A 252 -19.18 22.00 -1.58
C ILE A 252 -18.07 21.93 -0.52
N ALA A 253 -18.42 22.25 0.74
CA ALA A 253 -17.49 22.17 1.85
C ALA A 253 -17.20 20.69 2.22
N VAL A 254 -15.92 20.31 2.30
CA VAL A 254 -15.48 18.95 2.61
C VAL A 254 -14.50 18.92 3.77
N ASN A 255 -14.80 18.12 4.79
CA ASN A 255 -13.93 17.84 5.94
C ASN A 255 -14.28 16.46 6.52
N ASN A 256 -13.27 15.62 6.76
CA ASN A 256 -13.39 14.23 7.18
C ASN A 256 -14.52 13.47 6.45
N ILE A 257 -14.42 13.38 5.12
CA ILE A 257 -15.50 12.86 4.27
C ILE A 257 -14.94 12.24 2.98
N THR A 258 -15.51 11.11 2.57
CA THR A 258 -15.30 10.55 1.22
C THR A 258 -16.42 10.99 0.29
N ILE A 259 -16.11 11.61 -0.84
CA ILE A 259 -17.03 11.84 -1.95
C ILE A 259 -16.61 10.93 -3.09
N LYS A 260 -17.44 9.95 -3.46
CA LYS A 260 -17.12 8.97 -4.52
C LYS A 260 -18.18 8.94 -5.63
N GLY A 261 -17.74 8.85 -6.88
CA GLY A 261 -18.62 8.68 -8.04
C GLY A 261 -18.56 7.31 -8.73
N ALA A 262 -19.40 7.13 -9.74
CA ALA A 262 -19.46 5.94 -10.59
C ALA A 262 -18.35 5.85 -11.65
N GLY A 263 -17.37 6.77 -11.65
CA GLY A 263 -16.31 6.95 -12.63
C GLY A 263 -16.39 8.33 -13.28
N MET A 264 -15.25 8.93 -13.63
CA MET A 264 -15.18 10.29 -14.24
C MET A 264 -15.99 10.43 -15.54
N TRP A 265 -16.16 9.37 -16.32
CA TRP A 265 -17.00 9.32 -17.52
C TRP A 265 -18.50 9.14 -17.24
N ARG A 266 -18.88 8.90 -15.97
CA ARG A 266 -20.20 8.43 -15.54
C ARG A 266 -20.91 9.44 -14.64
N SER A 267 -20.17 10.04 -13.71
CA SER A 267 -20.68 10.98 -12.71
C SER A 267 -20.08 12.36 -12.93
N ARG A 268 -20.88 13.33 -13.38
CA ARG A 268 -20.44 14.72 -13.62
C ARG A 268 -21.22 15.69 -12.73
N THR A 269 -20.52 16.47 -11.90
CA THR A 269 -21.06 17.70 -11.31
C THR A 269 -20.71 18.89 -12.19
N THR A 270 -21.64 19.83 -12.40
CA THR A 270 -21.42 20.96 -13.31
C THR A 270 -22.15 22.24 -12.88
N GLY A 271 -21.58 23.40 -13.20
CA GLY A 271 -22.24 24.70 -12.99
C GLY A 271 -21.26 25.86 -12.86
N ASP A 272 -21.78 27.09 -12.82
CA ASP A 272 -20.99 28.33 -12.89
C ASP A 272 -20.09 28.55 -11.66
N ARG A 273 -20.34 27.83 -10.57
CA ARG A 273 -19.58 27.89 -9.30
C ARG A 273 -19.38 26.51 -8.66
N ILE A 274 -19.25 25.45 -9.44
CA ILE A 274 -18.93 24.13 -8.89
C ILE A 274 -17.47 24.05 -8.44
N GLY A 275 -17.26 23.57 -7.21
CA GLY A 275 -15.95 23.26 -6.67
C GLY A 275 -16.05 22.56 -5.31
N PHE A 276 -15.05 21.75 -4.96
CA PHE A 276 -14.98 21.04 -3.69
C PHE A 276 -13.88 21.65 -2.81
N TYR A 277 -14.29 22.28 -1.71
CA TYR A 277 -13.42 23.14 -0.91
C TYR A 277 -13.19 22.59 0.50
N GLY A 278 -11.92 22.45 0.87
CA GLY A 278 -11.52 22.26 2.27
C GLY A 278 -11.69 23.56 3.08
N ASN A 279 -11.56 23.46 4.40
CA ASN A 279 -11.41 24.63 5.25
C ASN A 279 -10.16 25.43 4.84
N TYR A 280 -10.17 26.74 5.05
CA TYR A 280 -8.97 27.55 4.88
C TYR A 280 -7.96 27.29 6.02
N ALA A 281 -6.68 27.38 5.68
CA ALA A 281 -5.59 27.37 6.65
C ALA A 281 -5.65 28.60 7.59
N PRO A 282 -5.08 28.54 8.81
CA PRO A 282 -4.28 27.46 9.41
C PRO A 282 -5.12 26.35 10.06
N THR A 283 -6.42 26.26 9.77
CA THR A 283 -7.32 25.21 10.26
C THR A 283 -7.79 24.29 9.12
N PRO A 284 -6.88 23.51 8.50
CA PRO A 284 -7.20 22.70 7.32
C PRO A 284 -8.30 21.66 7.60
N SER A 285 -8.98 21.24 6.53
CA SER A 285 -9.75 19.99 6.56
C SER A 285 -8.79 18.81 6.68
N THR A 286 -9.26 17.70 7.25
CA THR A 286 -8.49 16.45 7.38
C THR A 286 -9.25 15.27 6.79
N ASN A 287 -8.57 14.22 6.32
CA ASN A 287 -9.17 12.95 5.91
C ASN A 287 -10.30 13.12 4.86
N VAL A 288 -10.04 13.94 3.84
CA VAL A 288 -10.94 14.17 2.70
C VAL A 288 -10.50 13.29 1.54
N HIS A 289 -11.45 12.56 0.94
CA HIS A 289 -11.18 11.67 -0.19
C HIS A 289 -12.16 11.94 -1.33
N LEU A 290 -11.70 12.58 -2.41
CA LEU A 290 -12.50 12.85 -3.61
C LEU A 290 -12.12 11.85 -4.70
N ALA A 291 -13.04 11.01 -5.17
CA ALA A 291 -12.67 9.97 -6.15
C ALA A 291 -13.74 9.60 -7.19
N ASP A 292 -13.29 9.27 -8.40
CA ASP A 292 -14.11 8.65 -9.46
C ASP A 292 -15.32 9.50 -9.95
N PHE A 293 -15.18 10.81 -10.09
CA PHE A 293 -16.20 11.69 -10.70
C PHE A 293 -15.56 12.82 -11.54
N ALA A 294 -16.39 13.67 -12.16
CA ALA A 294 -15.95 14.82 -12.94
C ALA A 294 -16.56 16.14 -12.45
N ILE A 295 -15.80 17.23 -12.58
CA ILE A 295 -16.11 18.60 -12.17
C ILE A 295 -16.01 19.48 -13.42
N PHE A 296 -17.15 19.89 -13.98
CA PHE A 296 -17.23 20.65 -15.23
C PHE A 296 -17.77 22.05 -14.95
N GLY A 297 -16.90 23.05 -14.90
CA GLY A 297 -17.27 24.44 -14.66
C GLY A 297 -17.96 25.11 -15.86
N ASN A 298 -17.99 26.44 -15.84
CA ASN A 298 -18.45 27.28 -16.94
C ASN A 298 -17.68 28.61 -16.97
N VAL A 299 -16.37 28.55 -16.71
CA VAL A 299 -15.49 29.73 -16.65
C VAL A 299 -15.01 30.10 -18.05
N GLN A 300 -15.19 31.37 -18.43
CA GLN A 300 -14.99 31.88 -19.80
C GLN A 300 -14.05 33.10 -19.85
N GLU A 301 -13.43 33.47 -18.73
CA GLU A 301 -12.44 34.54 -18.60
C GLU A 301 -11.57 34.30 -17.37
N ARG A 302 -10.37 34.88 -17.31
CA ARG A 302 -9.53 34.80 -16.11
C ARG A 302 -9.83 35.95 -15.15
N ASN A 303 -10.65 35.68 -14.14
CA ASN A 303 -10.84 36.57 -12.99
C ASN A 303 -10.17 35.98 -11.74
N ASP A 304 -8.94 36.41 -11.45
CA ASP A 304 -8.15 35.87 -10.35
C ASP A 304 -8.81 36.08 -8.97
N GLY A 305 -9.62 37.13 -8.83
CA GLY A 305 -10.37 37.44 -7.61
C GLY A 305 -11.57 36.54 -7.33
N ASP A 306 -12.01 35.72 -8.29
CA ASP A 306 -13.08 34.75 -8.05
C ASP A 306 -12.54 33.34 -7.73
N GLN A 307 -13.20 32.68 -6.79
CA GLN A 307 -12.92 31.33 -6.32
C GLN A 307 -13.79 30.33 -7.08
N VAL A 308 -13.56 30.18 -8.38
CA VAL A 308 -14.24 29.20 -9.25
C VAL A 308 -13.26 28.12 -9.72
N ASN A 309 -12.59 27.51 -8.75
CA ASN A 309 -11.63 26.41 -8.93
C ASN A 309 -12.36 25.06 -8.74
N GLY A 310 -11.89 24.01 -9.39
CA GLY A 310 -12.49 22.67 -9.21
C GLY A 310 -12.30 22.13 -7.79
N ILE A 311 -11.14 22.39 -7.20
CA ILE A 311 -10.79 22.07 -5.81
C ILE A 311 -10.07 23.28 -5.18
N GLY A 312 -10.26 23.49 -3.88
CA GLY A 312 -9.47 24.49 -3.15
C GLY A 312 -9.51 24.40 -1.63
N GLY A 313 -8.91 25.39 -0.96
CA GLY A 313 -8.70 25.39 0.48
C GLY A 313 -7.55 24.47 0.90
N ALA A 314 -7.54 24.03 2.17
CA ALA A 314 -6.45 23.28 2.77
C ALA A 314 -6.87 21.85 3.16
N LEU A 315 -6.09 20.83 2.76
CA LEU A 315 -6.46 19.41 2.84
C LEU A 315 -5.33 18.54 3.45
N THR A 316 -5.31 18.39 4.77
CA THR A 316 -4.37 17.51 5.49
C THR A 316 -4.75 16.03 5.38
N ASP A 317 -3.79 15.12 5.25
CA ASP A 317 -4.00 13.65 5.25
C ASP A 317 -5.14 13.21 4.29
N SER A 318 -5.08 13.69 3.05
CA SER A 318 -6.23 13.70 2.12
C SER A 318 -5.86 13.20 0.73
N THR A 319 -6.85 12.81 -0.08
CA THR A 319 -6.63 12.30 -1.44
C THR A 319 -7.62 12.83 -2.48
N VAL A 320 -7.14 13.00 -3.71
CA VAL A 320 -7.95 13.28 -4.91
C VAL A 320 -7.56 12.26 -5.97
N ASP A 321 -8.47 11.37 -6.39
CA ASP A 321 -8.11 10.12 -7.06
C ASP A 321 -9.05 9.81 -8.24
N ARG A 322 -8.53 9.85 -9.48
CA ARG A 322 -9.32 9.67 -10.72
C ARG A 322 -10.49 10.66 -10.84
N VAL A 323 -10.22 11.94 -10.63
CA VAL A 323 -11.16 13.04 -10.90
C VAL A 323 -10.81 13.73 -12.23
N TRP A 324 -11.82 14.09 -13.02
CA TRP A 324 -11.66 14.91 -14.23
C TRP A 324 -12.19 16.32 -13.96
N ILE A 325 -11.34 17.35 -14.00
CA ILE A 325 -11.71 18.76 -13.83
C ILE A 325 -11.55 19.48 -15.16
N GLU A 326 -12.56 20.25 -15.57
CA GLU A 326 -12.60 20.98 -16.83
C GLU A 326 -13.39 22.29 -16.72
N HIS A 327 -13.01 23.32 -17.49
CA HIS A 327 -13.71 24.62 -17.59
C HIS A 327 -13.87 25.40 -16.27
N THR A 328 -12.90 25.25 -15.36
CA THR A 328 -12.74 26.04 -14.12
C THR A 328 -11.61 27.07 -14.26
N LYS A 329 -11.48 28.02 -13.32
CA LYS A 329 -10.35 28.97 -13.34
C LYS A 329 -9.02 28.23 -13.16
N VAL A 330 -8.96 27.44 -12.08
CA VAL A 330 -7.84 26.56 -11.72
C VAL A 330 -8.39 25.14 -11.53
N GLY A 331 -7.59 24.11 -11.84
CA GLY A 331 -7.97 22.72 -11.52
C GLY A 331 -8.03 22.49 -10.00
N ALA A 332 -6.92 22.71 -9.30
CA ALA A 332 -6.88 22.77 -7.84
C ALA A 332 -5.95 23.89 -7.32
N TRP A 333 -6.47 24.80 -6.47
CA TRP A 333 -5.69 25.86 -5.83
C TRP A 333 -5.60 25.62 -4.32
N MET A 334 -4.43 25.22 -3.84
CA MET A 334 -4.29 24.61 -2.52
C MET A 334 -3.51 25.52 -1.57
N ASP A 335 -4.25 26.36 -0.82
CA ASP A 335 -3.68 27.30 0.15
C ASP A 335 -3.24 26.60 1.46
N GLY A 336 -1.95 26.67 1.77
CA GLY A 336 -1.33 26.14 2.97
C GLY A 336 -1.37 27.09 4.19
N PRO A 337 -0.84 26.65 5.35
CA PRO A 337 -0.16 25.36 5.55
C PRO A 337 -1.10 24.14 5.74
N PHE A 338 -0.72 23.02 5.12
CA PHE A 338 -1.25 21.67 5.37
C PHE A 338 -0.22 20.60 4.95
N THR A 339 -0.48 19.31 5.22
CA THR A 339 0.46 18.21 4.89
C THR A 339 -0.22 16.95 4.35
N ASN A 340 0.51 16.12 3.61
CA ASN A 340 0.10 14.76 3.20
C ASN A 340 -1.13 14.70 2.25
N LEU A 341 -1.24 15.62 1.29
CA LEU A 341 -2.22 15.53 0.19
C LEU A 341 -1.66 14.67 -0.96
N VAL A 342 -2.42 13.69 -1.44
CA VAL A 342 -2.07 12.90 -2.63
C VAL A 342 -3.13 13.04 -3.73
N MET A 343 -2.74 13.68 -4.83
CA MET A 343 -3.55 13.86 -6.04
C MET A 343 -3.05 12.89 -7.12
N SER A 344 -3.92 12.03 -7.66
CA SER A 344 -3.53 10.91 -8.52
C SER A 344 -4.53 10.61 -9.64
N GLY A 345 -4.02 10.24 -10.83
CA GLY A 345 -4.85 9.75 -11.93
C GLY A 345 -5.81 10.78 -12.52
N LEU A 346 -5.51 12.07 -12.36
CA LEU A 346 -6.43 13.15 -12.72
C LEU A 346 -6.41 13.45 -14.23
N ARG A 347 -7.51 14.02 -14.72
CA ARG A 347 -7.55 14.76 -15.99
C ARG A 347 -7.86 16.20 -15.66
N LEU A 348 -6.99 17.11 -16.05
CA LEU A 348 -7.04 18.52 -15.69
C LEU A 348 -6.94 19.30 -17.01
N ARG A 349 -8.07 19.78 -17.54
CA ARG A 349 -8.16 20.26 -18.92
C ARG A 349 -8.84 21.63 -19.02
N ASN A 350 -8.46 22.43 -20.01
CA ASN A 350 -9.19 23.62 -20.46
C ASN A 350 -9.50 24.63 -19.31
N PHE A 351 -8.45 25.25 -18.78
CA PHE A 351 -8.53 26.20 -17.65
C PHE A 351 -8.11 27.62 -18.04
N THR A 352 -8.59 28.63 -17.31
CA THR A 352 -8.14 30.03 -17.51
C THR A 352 -6.91 30.40 -16.70
N ALA A 353 -6.39 29.50 -15.86
CA ALA A 353 -5.15 29.64 -15.08
C ALA A 353 -4.53 28.24 -14.86
N ASP A 354 -3.92 28.00 -13.69
CA ASP A 354 -3.12 26.85 -13.34
C ASP A 354 -3.87 25.49 -13.42
N GLY A 355 -3.12 24.41 -13.68
CA GLY A 355 -3.65 23.05 -13.52
C GLY A 355 -3.76 22.63 -12.05
N VAL A 356 -2.63 22.67 -11.31
CA VAL A 356 -2.59 22.60 -9.84
C VAL A 356 -1.57 23.60 -9.32
N ASN A 357 -1.94 24.38 -8.31
CA ASN A 357 -1.01 25.19 -7.54
C ASN A 357 -1.00 24.72 -6.07
N PHE A 358 0.17 24.30 -5.58
CA PHE A 358 0.46 24.15 -4.17
C PHE A 358 1.02 25.48 -3.66
N HIS A 359 0.29 26.16 -2.77
CA HIS A 359 0.58 27.54 -2.41
C HIS A 359 0.83 27.68 -0.90
N ASN A 360 1.92 28.36 -0.53
CA ASN A 360 2.13 28.94 0.79
C ASN A 360 2.12 27.95 1.98
N GLY A 361 3.01 26.95 1.96
CA GLY A 361 3.29 26.07 3.10
C GLY A 361 2.68 24.67 2.98
N VAL A 362 2.43 24.21 1.76
CA VAL A 362 2.03 22.83 1.47
C VAL A 362 3.24 21.91 1.71
N THR A 363 3.06 20.80 2.43
CA THR A 363 4.19 19.90 2.74
C THR A 363 3.87 18.42 2.51
N ASN A 364 4.92 17.62 2.23
CA ASN A 364 4.85 16.17 2.04
C ASN A 364 3.77 15.71 1.04
N SER A 365 3.40 16.56 0.08
CA SER A 365 2.23 16.41 -0.79
C SER A 365 2.62 16.15 -2.23
N LYS A 366 1.74 15.45 -2.98
CA LYS A 366 2.09 14.87 -4.27
C LYS A 366 1.00 15.06 -5.32
N VAL A 367 1.38 15.48 -6.54
CA VAL A 367 0.57 15.29 -7.76
C VAL A 367 1.25 14.23 -8.62
N THR A 368 0.53 13.18 -9.00
CA THR A 368 1.13 12.03 -9.70
C THR A 368 0.21 11.37 -10.72
N ASN A 369 0.80 10.72 -11.74
CA ASN A 369 0.08 9.98 -12.78
C ASN A 369 -1.10 10.77 -13.40
N SER A 370 -0.97 12.09 -13.55
CA SER A 370 -2.06 12.98 -13.97
C SER A 370 -1.78 13.68 -15.30
N ASP A 371 -2.84 13.88 -16.08
CA ASP A 371 -2.86 14.51 -17.41
C ASP A 371 -3.35 15.95 -17.29
N VAL A 372 -2.46 16.90 -17.58
CA VAL A 372 -2.75 18.35 -17.57
C VAL A 372 -2.68 18.88 -18.99
N ARG A 373 -3.71 19.62 -19.43
CA ARG A 373 -3.85 20.10 -20.81
C ARG A 373 -4.46 21.49 -20.87
N ASN A 374 -3.98 22.32 -21.79
CA ASN A 374 -4.66 23.58 -22.14
C ASN A 374 -4.88 24.48 -20.91
N ALA A 375 -3.84 24.62 -20.08
CA ALA A 375 -3.86 25.50 -18.91
C ALA A 375 -3.66 26.96 -19.34
N GLY A 376 -4.27 27.89 -18.60
CA GLY A 376 -4.17 29.33 -18.82
C GLY A 376 -3.04 30.01 -18.04
N ASP A 377 -2.28 29.22 -17.29
CA ASP A 377 -1.03 29.54 -16.58
C ASP A 377 -0.26 28.22 -16.34
N ASP A 378 0.69 28.20 -15.40
CA ASP A 378 1.49 27.04 -15.01
C ASP A 378 0.68 25.73 -14.91
N GLY A 379 1.12 24.71 -15.66
CA GLY A 379 0.46 23.39 -15.65
C GLY A 379 0.47 22.73 -14.28
N LEU A 380 1.60 22.76 -13.58
CA LEU A 380 1.76 22.37 -12.18
C LEU A 380 2.73 23.33 -11.47
N ALA A 381 2.29 24.03 -10.44
CA ALA A 381 3.07 25.03 -9.71
C ALA A 381 3.22 24.70 -8.22
N MET A 382 4.39 24.98 -7.66
CA MET A 382 4.58 25.17 -6.22
C MET A 382 4.99 26.63 -5.98
N TRP A 383 4.23 27.37 -5.17
CA TRP A 383 4.48 28.77 -4.86
C TRP A 383 4.55 29.00 -3.35
N ALA A 384 5.76 28.93 -2.83
CA ALA A 384 6.05 29.10 -1.41
C ALA A 384 6.06 30.60 -1.03
N GLU A 385 4.93 31.32 -1.15
CA GLU A 385 4.90 32.79 -0.99
C GLU A 385 5.47 33.25 0.38
N GLN A 386 4.89 32.79 1.49
CA GLN A 386 5.26 33.24 2.84
C GLN A 386 5.78 32.10 3.72
N ASN A 387 5.22 30.90 3.56
CA ASN A 387 5.62 29.66 4.23
C ASN A 387 6.27 28.72 3.21
N PRO A 388 7.33 27.98 3.58
CA PRO A 388 8.06 27.13 2.65
C PRO A 388 7.25 25.89 2.26
N ASP A 389 6.96 25.74 0.97
CA ASP A 389 6.52 24.46 0.42
C ASP A 389 7.67 23.46 0.48
N ALA A 390 7.47 22.28 1.09
CA ALA A 390 8.59 21.36 1.36
C ALA A 390 8.26 19.87 1.34
N ASN A 391 9.21 19.07 0.86
CA ASN A 391 9.06 17.61 0.63
C ASN A 391 7.92 17.27 -0.36
N ASN A 392 7.55 18.20 -1.23
CA ASN A 392 6.49 18.01 -2.22
C ASN A 392 7.01 17.36 -3.50
N SER A 393 6.13 16.69 -4.25
CA SER A 393 6.52 15.93 -5.44
C SER A 393 5.52 16.07 -6.59
N PHE A 394 6.00 16.51 -7.75
CA PHE A 394 5.31 16.35 -9.04
C PHE A 394 6.00 15.22 -9.80
N ASP A 395 5.30 14.09 -9.95
CA ASP A 395 5.94 12.83 -10.31
C ASP A 395 5.10 11.97 -11.28
N HIS A 396 5.70 11.54 -12.39
CA HIS A 396 4.99 10.79 -13.45
C HIS A 396 3.76 11.53 -14.00
N ASN A 397 3.79 12.86 -14.19
CA ASN A 397 2.68 13.61 -14.81
C ASN A 397 2.96 13.93 -16.29
N THR A 398 1.90 14.01 -17.09
CA THR A 398 1.96 14.51 -18.47
C THR A 398 1.31 15.88 -18.52
N VAL A 399 2.09 16.90 -18.89
CA VAL A 399 1.64 18.28 -19.01
C VAL A 399 1.78 18.71 -20.46
N GLN A 400 0.70 19.19 -21.08
CA GLN A 400 0.65 19.51 -22.50
C GLN A 400 0.04 20.90 -22.75
N TYR A 401 0.73 21.75 -23.51
CA TYR A 401 0.25 23.05 -23.97
C TYR A 401 -0.46 23.96 -22.93
N PRO A 402 0.14 24.26 -21.76
CA PRO A 402 -0.09 25.52 -21.06
C PRO A 402 0.21 26.70 -21.98
N ILE A 403 -0.74 27.62 -22.13
CA ILE A 403 -0.66 28.75 -23.06
C ILE A 403 0.29 29.83 -22.52
N LEU A 404 0.10 30.22 -21.26
CA LEU A 404 0.92 31.17 -20.52
C LEU A 404 1.85 30.40 -19.56
N ALA A 405 2.97 31.01 -19.19
CA ALA A 405 3.90 30.50 -18.18
C ALA A 405 4.44 29.08 -18.52
N ASN A 406 4.44 28.11 -17.61
CA ASN A 406 5.29 26.92 -17.70
C ASN A 406 4.52 25.59 -17.69
N GLY A 407 5.22 24.51 -18.02
CA GLY A 407 4.72 23.15 -17.81
C GLY A 407 4.72 22.78 -16.35
N ILE A 408 5.87 22.96 -15.69
CA ILE A 408 6.03 22.76 -14.26
C ILE A 408 6.87 23.91 -13.70
N ALA A 409 6.44 24.50 -12.59
CA ALA A 409 7.15 25.60 -11.94
C ALA A 409 7.34 25.38 -10.42
N ILE A 410 8.51 25.79 -9.92
CA ILE A 410 8.88 25.77 -8.50
C ILE A 410 9.37 27.17 -8.11
N TYR A 411 8.60 27.88 -7.29
CA TYR A 411 8.91 29.22 -6.77
C TYR A 411 9.24 29.13 -5.27
N GLY A 412 10.52 29.11 -4.94
CA GLY A 412 10.99 28.93 -3.55
C GLY A 412 10.77 27.51 -3.00
N GLY A 413 10.55 27.42 -1.69
CA GLY A 413 10.42 26.13 -0.99
C GLY A 413 11.75 25.34 -0.87
N HIS A 414 11.70 24.12 -0.32
CA HIS A 414 12.90 23.27 -0.20
C HIS A 414 12.60 21.76 -0.14
N ASP A 415 13.57 20.96 -0.59
CA ASP A 415 13.47 19.50 -0.72
C ASP A 415 12.28 19.08 -1.60
N ASN A 416 12.04 19.83 -2.69
CA ASN A 416 10.95 19.56 -3.64
C ASN A 416 11.44 18.78 -4.87
N PHE A 417 10.58 17.91 -5.40
CA PHE A 417 10.92 16.91 -6.40
C PHE A 417 10.06 17.05 -7.67
N VAL A 418 10.70 17.18 -8.83
CA VAL A 418 10.06 17.13 -10.15
C VAL A 418 10.63 15.92 -10.88
N THR A 419 9.93 14.79 -10.85
CA THR A 419 10.47 13.48 -11.27
C THR A 419 9.67 12.79 -12.36
N ASP A 420 10.35 12.24 -13.37
CA ASP A 420 9.74 11.39 -14.39
C ASP A 420 8.51 12.03 -15.08
N ASN A 421 8.44 13.36 -15.24
CA ASN A 421 7.32 14.04 -15.91
C ASN A 421 7.59 14.22 -17.41
N ARG A 422 6.52 14.25 -18.22
CA ARG A 422 6.56 14.52 -19.65
C ARG A 422 5.84 15.82 -19.98
N VAL A 423 6.63 16.87 -20.22
CA VAL A 423 6.17 18.23 -20.55
C VAL A 423 6.26 18.44 -22.05
N VAL A 424 5.17 18.81 -22.71
CA VAL A 424 5.07 18.80 -24.18
C VAL A 424 4.39 20.05 -24.72
N ASP A 425 4.97 20.66 -25.75
CA ASP A 425 4.42 21.83 -26.45
C ASP A 425 4.05 22.97 -25.47
N SER A 426 4.87 23.17 -24.43
CA SER A 426 4.51 23.97 -23.24
C SER A 426 5.12 25.37 -23.22
N GLY A 427 4.41 26.31 -22.57
CA GLY A 427 4.86 27.68 -22.35
C GLY A 427 4.89 28.46 -23.65
N LEU A 428 3.71 28.77 -24.17
CA LEU A 428 3.55 29.36 -25.50
C LEU A 428 3.77 30.88 -25.52
N THR A 429 3.74 31.51 -24.35
CA THR A 429 4.16 32.89 -24.09
C THR A 429 4.62 33.04 -22.64
N GLN A 430 5.68 33.84 -22.40
CA GLN A 430 6.20 34.22 -21.07
C GLN A 430 6.62 33.06 -20.14
N GLY A 431 6.98 31.90 -20.71
CA GLY A 431 7.46 30.75 -19.94
C GLY A 431 7.88 29.57 -20.83
N GLY A 432 8.18 28.45 -20.18
CA GLY A 432 8.87 27.31 -20.82
C GLY A 432 8.35 25.92 -20.42
N GLY A 433 9.27 24.96 -20.37
CA GLY A 433 8.96 23.59 -19.98
C GLY A 433 8.96 23.39 -18.47
N ILE A 434 10.15 23.42 -17.86
CA ILE A 434 10.34 23.31 -16.40
C ILE A 434 11.06 24.57 -15.89
N HIS A 435 10.52 25.17 -14.84
CA HIS A 435 10.98 26.42 -14.24
C HIS A 435 11.33 26.20 -12.77
N VAL A 436 12.52 26.66 -12.34
CA VAL A 436 12.94 26.64 -10.92
C VAL A 436 13.48 28.02 -10.57
N ALA A 437 12.85 28.71 -9.63
CA ALA A 437 13.04 30.15 -9.49
C ALA A 437 13.00 30.65 -8.03
N GLN A 438 13.65 31.80 -7.83
CA GLN A 438 13.49 32.65 -6.66
C GLN A 438 12.68 33.89 -7.07
N ARG A 439 11.35 33.78 -7.05
CA ARG A 439 10.43 34.73 -7.70
C ARG A 439 9.05 34.70 -7.04
N PHE A 440 8.26 35.75 -7.27
CA PHE A 440 6.93 35.97 -6.69
C PHE A 440 7.02 36.08 -5.16
N ALA A 441 8.01 36.84 -4.69
CA ALA A 441 8.29 37.09 -3.27
C ALA A 441 8.49 35.83 -2.38
N SER A 442 8.69 34.65 -2.99
CA SER A 442 8.72 33.36 -2.31
C SER A 442 9.80 33.25 -1.23
N THR A 443 9.63 32.31 -0.30
CA THR A 443 10.70 31.89 0.63
C THR A 443 11.96 31.49 -0.12
N THR A 444 13.11 31.52 0.56
CA THR A 444 14.40 31.11 -0.01
C THR A 444 14.32 29.71 -0.63
N LEU A 445 14.74 29.59 -1.89
CA LEU A 445 14.86 28.34 -2.62
C LEU A 445 15.98 27.48 -2.01
N GLY A 446 15.58 26.37 -1.38
CA GLY A 446 16.47 25.32 -0.87
C GLY A 446 16.76 24.26 -1.92
N ARG A 447 16.81 22.98 -1.50
CA ARG A 447 17.07 21.89 -2.44
C ARG A 447 15.90 21.70 -3.41
N THR A 448 16.20 21.49 -4.69
CA THR A 448 15.22 21.05 -5.71
C THR A 448 15.85 19.98 -6.60
N ASP A 449 15.14 18.86 -6.80
CA ASP A 449 15.62 17.74 -7.63
C ASP A 449 14.72 17.55 -8.87
N VAL A 450 15.26 17.84 -10.05
CA VAL A 450 14.59 17.75 -11.36
C VAL A 450 15.12 16.52 -12.12
N LEU A 451 14.55 15.35 -11.88
CA LEU A 451 15.14 14.06 -12.31
C LEU A 451 14.31 13.36 -13.40
N ARG A 452 14.97 12.83 -14.43
CA ARG A 452 14.40 11.92 -15.45
C ARG A 452 13.23 12.49 -16.28
N ASN A 453 12.99 13.80 -16.22
CA ASN A 453 11.92 14.43 -16.99
C ASN A 453 12.22 14.45 -18.51
N THR A 454 11.17 14.48 -19.32
CA THR A 454 11.23 14.66 -20.77
C THR A 454 10.48 15.92 -21.16
N VAL A 455 11.17 16.86 -21.79
CA VAL A 455 10.63 18.16 -22.22
C VAL A 455 10.71 18.24 -23.75
N ILE A 456 9.58 18.41 -24.41
CA ILE A 456 9.45 18.35 -25.88
C ILE A 456 8.79 19.62 -26.39
N ARG A 457 9.45 20.36 -27.30
CA ARG A 457 8.89 21.55 -27.98
C ARG A 457 8.37 22.63 -27.01
N SER A 458 8.98 22.78 -25.84
CA SER A 458 8.57 23.77 -24.84
C SER A 458 9.52 24.98 -24.84
N GLY A 459 9.00 26.17 -24.55
CA GLY A 459 9.71 27.44 -24.69
C GLY A 459 9.12 28.33 -25.79
N SER A 460 9.21 29.65 -25.59
CA SER A 460 8.60 30.69 -26.44
C SER A 460 9.49 31.94 -26.53
N LEU A 461 9.13 32.91 -27.37
CA LEU A 461 9.66 34.28 -27.27
C LEU A 461 8.86 35.03 -26.20
N ASP A 462 9.50 35.60 -25.18
CA ASP A 462 8.77 36.50 -24.28
C ASP A 462 8.43 37.82 -25.01
N PRO A 463 7.13 38.16 -25.16
CA PRO A 463 6.72 39.35 -25.91
C PRO A 463 7.09 40.68 -25.22
N ASN A 464 7.28 40.68 -23.90
CA ASN A 464 7.63 41.87 -23.13
C ASN A 464 9.14 42.11 -23.13
N TRP A 465 9.92 41.05 -22.94
CA TRP A 465 11.36 41.13 -22.73
C TRP A 465 12.20 40.86 -24.00
N GLN A 466 11.59 40.33 -25.06
CA GLN A 466 12.24 40.08 -26.36
C GLN A 466 13.51 39.19 -26.22
N PHE A 467 13.39 38.10 -25.47
CA PHE A 467 14.37 37.01 -25.43
C PHE A 467 13.64 35.64 -25.41
N GLY A 468 14.32 34.58 -25.84
CA GLY A 468 13.79 33.22 -25.81
C GLY A 468 13.66 32.70 -24.38
N VAL A 469 12.67 31.86 -24.10
CA VAL A 469 12.51 31.20 -22.81
C VAL A 469 12.84 29.73 -22.97
N GLY A 470 13.75 29.25 -22.13
CA GLY A 470 14.31 27.90 -22.21
C GLY A 470 13.32 26.78 -21.89
N ALA A 471 13.54 25.62 -22.50
CA ALA A 471 12.80 24.41 -22.16
C ALA A 471 13.00 23.97 -20.69
N LEU A 472 14.19 24.22 -20.14
CA LEU A 472 14.49 24.23 -18.71
C LEU A 472 15.10 25.59 -18.36
N TRP A 473 14.54 26.32 -17.40
CA TRP A 473 15.05 27.66 -17.04
C TRP A 473 15.09 27.95 -15.55
N PHE A 474 16.06 28.77 -15.17
CA PHE A 474 16.39 29.17 -13.80
C PHE A 474 16.33 30.70 -13.70
N ASP A 475 15.42 31.23 -12.85
CA ASP A 475 15.14 32.67 -12.71
C ASP A 475 15.40 33.16 -11.27
N ALA A 476 16.44 33.98 -11.08
CA ALA A 476 16.84 34.54 -9.78
C ALA A 476 16.31 35.97 -9.54
N ARG A 477 15.13 36.27 -10.10
CA ARG A 477 14.51 37.59 -10.14
C ARG A 477 14.49 38.36 -8.83
N ASP A 478 13.93 37.74 -7.79
CA ASP A 478 13.64 38.40 -6.52
C ASP A 478 14.72 38.13 -5.45
N GLY A 479 15.66 37.22 -5.72
CA GLY A 479 16.77 36.88 -4.82
C GLY A 479 17.72 35.82 -5.40
N GLY A 480 18.89 35.66 -4.78
CA GLY A 480 19.94 34.76 -5.27
C GLY A 480 19.62 33.28 -5.06
N MET A 481 19.60 32.51 -6.16
CA MET A 481 19.47 31.05 -6.10
C MET A 481 20.76 30.42 -5.56
N THR A 482 20.68 29.85 -4.36
CA THR A 482 21.82 29.27 -3.62
C THR A 482 21.57 27.84 -3.11
N GLY A 483 20.29 27.43 -3.03
CA GLY A 483 19.90 26.07 -2.76
C GLY A 483 20.39 25.07 -3.81
N LEU A 484 20.61 23.82 -3.38
CA LEU A 484 21.13 22.77 -4.25
C LEU A 484 20.08 22.36 -5.29
N THR A 485 20.29 22.74 -6.54
CA THR A 485 19.40 22.35 -7.64
C THR A 485 20.05 21.25 -8.46
N ASN A 486 19.61 20.00 -8.29
CA ASN A 486 20.12 18.86 -9.06
C ASN A 486 19.20 18.59 -10.26
N VAL A 487 19.78 18.47 -11.44
CA VAL A 487 19.13 17.97 -12.66
C VAL A 487 19.86 16.72 -13.10
N ASP A 488 19.17 15.60 -13.25
CA ASP A 488 19.77 14.35 -13.72
C ASP A 488 18.90 13.64 -14.76
N ASN A 489 19.53 13.17 -15.84
CA ASN A 489 18.89 12.36 -16.90
C ASN A 489 17.69 13.06 -17.56
N ILE A 490 17.75 14.38 -17.74
CA ILE A 490 16.71 15.14 -18.45
C ILE A 490 16.87 14.98 -19.97
N LEU A 491 15.76 14.74 -20.67
CA LEU A 491 15.68 14.76 -22.13
C LEU A 491 15.01 16.05 -22.59
N ILE A 492 15.67 16.85 -23.42
CA ILE A 492 15.14 18.08 -24.02
C ILE A 492 15.17 17.94 -25.55
N GLN A 493 14.00 17.96 -26.18
CA GLN A 493 13.84 17.77 -27.62
C GLN A 493 13.10 18.94 -28.26
N GLN A 494 13.57 19.39 -29.44
CA GLN A 494 12.88 20.36 -30.28
C GLN A 494 12.54 21.70 -29.58
N SER A 495 13.34 22.18 -28.62
CA SER A 495 13.04 23.48 -27.96
C SER A 495 13.02 24.61 -29.00
N PRO A 496 11.91 25.39 -29.13
CA PRO A 496 11.79 26.41 -30.16
C PRO A 496 12.85 27.52 -30.06
N PHE A 497 13.42 27.72 -28.86
CA PHE A 497 14.53 28.61 -28.58
C PHE A 497 15.69 27.79 -27.96
N GLU A 498 16.12 28.10 -26.74
CA GLU A 498 17.22 27.41 -26.07
C GLU A 498 16.76 26.21 -25.24
N ALA A 499 17.67 25.28 -24.98
CA ALA A 499 17.37 24.11 -24.16
C ALA A 499 17.45 24.42 -22.66
N ILE A 500 18.51 25.11 -22.21
CA ILE A 500 18.77 25.43 -20.79
C ILE A 500 19.07 26.92 -20.64
N GLN A 501 18.49 27.59 -19.64
CA GLN A 501 18.61 29.05 -19.45
C GLN A 501 18.87 29.43 -17.98
N PHE A 502 19.78 30.40 -17.78
CA PHE A 502 20.09 31.04 -16.50
C PHE A 502 19.86 32.55 -16.62
N VAL A 503 18.86 33.12 -15.94
CA VAL A 503 18.37 34.48 -16.22
C VAL A 503 17.98 35.26 -14.96
N SER A 504 18.04 36.60 -15.11
CA SER A 504 17.35 37.61 -14.29
C SER A 504 17.78 37.77 -12.80
N GLY A 505 17.67 39.01 -12.32
CA GLY A 505 17.86 39.38 -10.92
C GLY A 505 19.27 39.17 -10.36
N SER A 506 19.40 38.19 -9.47
CA SER A 506 20.58 37.93 -8.64
C SER A 506 21.42 36.76 -9.15
N ASN A 507 22.58 36.49 -8.53
CA ASN A 507 23.42 35.37 -8.94
C ASN A 507 22.71 34.01 -8.78
N ILE A 508 22.85 33.14 -9.79
CA ILE A 508 22.43 31.73 -9.74
C ILE A 508 23.64 30.86 -9.43
N THR A 509 23.57 30.04 -8.39
CA THR A 509 24.67 29.18 -7.95
C THR A 509 24.18 27.79 -7.54
N ASN A 510 25.10 26.83 -7.38
CA ASN A 510 24.80 25.49 -6.84
C ASN A 510 23.83 24.64 -7.69
N VAL A 511 23.67 25.00 -8.97
CA VAL A 511 22.96 24.17 -9.97
C VAL A 511 23.92 23.12 -10.53
N LYS A 512 23.48 21.86 -10.58
CA LYS A 512 24.26 20.71 -11.07
C LYS A 512 23.43 19.94 -12.09
N ILE A 513 23.92 19.85 -13.32
CA ILE A 513 23.24 19.23 -14.45
C ILE A 513 24.03 18.00 -14.88
N ASN A 514 23.40 16.84 -14.90
CA ASN A 514 24.05 15.57 -15.23
C ASN A 514 23.20 14.75 -16.22
N ASN A 515 23.85 14.00 -17.11
CA ASN A 515 23.19 13.12 -18.09
C ASN A 515 22.13 13.83 -18.98
N ALA A 516 22.23 15.14 -19.20
CA ALA A 516 21.24 15.89 -19.98
C ALA A 516 21.40 15.61 -21.48
N THR A 517 20.31 15.25 -22.16
CA THR A 517 20.28 14.97 -23.59
C THR A 517 19.49 16.04 -24.32
N ILE A 518 20.17 16.88 -25.10
CA ILE A 518 19.61 18.01 -25.84
C ILE A 518 19.63 17.67 -27.34
N GLN A 519 18.46 17.70 -27.99
CA GLN A 519 18.31 17.32 -29.40
C GLN A 519 17.44 18.33 -30.17
N ASN A 520 18.01 18.94 -31.20
CA ASN A 520 17.40 19.96 -32.06
C ASN A 520 16.86 21.17 -31.26
N THR A 521 17.67 22.22 -31.07
CA THR A 521 17.24 23.44 -30.35
C THR A 521 17.32 24.65 -31.28
N GLY A 522 16.33 25.55 -31.21
CA GLY A 522 16.14 26.69 -32.11
C GLY A 522 17.23 27.74 -32.02
N THR A 523 17.77 27.94 -30.83
CA THR A 523 18.92 28.81 -30.56
C THR A 523 20.07 28.00 -29.94
N TRP A 524 20.33 28.15 -28.64
CA TRP A 524 21.51 27.61 -27.94
C TRP A 524 21.19 26.39 -27.07
N ALA A 525 22.19 25.57 -26.76
CA ALA A 525 22.02 24.50 -25.77
C ALA A 525 22.00 25.05 -24.33
N VAL A 526 22.77 26.12 -24.06
CA VAL A 526 22.76 26.85 -22.79
C VAL A 526 22.76 28.37 -23.04
N GLN A 527 21.97 29.12 -22.28
CA GLN A 527 21.88 30.59 -22.34
C GLN A 527 22.15 31.21 -20.97
N GLU A 528 23.15 32.09 -20.91
CA GLU A 528 23.66 32.68 -19.69
C GLU A 528 23.45 34.21 -19.73
N GLN A 529 22.49 34.69 -18.93
CA GLN A 529 22.05 36.09 -18.89
C GLN A 529 22.24 36.77 -17.51
N VAL A 530 22.67 36.03 -16.49
CA VAL A 530 22.94 36.54 -15.13
C VAL A 530 24.23 35.93 -14.57
N GLY A 531 24.83 36.55 -13.55
CA GLY A 531 26.08 36.07 -12.93
C GLY A 531 25.91 34.79 -12.09
N GLY A 532 27.04 34.15 -11.76
CA GLY A 532 27.05 32.99 -10.85
C GLY A 532 27.75 31.76 -11.44
N SER A 533 27.26 30.56 -11.14
CA SER A 533 27.88 29.31 -11.59
C SER A 533 26.94 28.08 -11.59
N ALA A 534 27.22 27.17 -12.51
CA ALA A 534 26.66 25.82 -12.54
C ALA A 534 27.73 24.80 -12.94
N THR A 535 27.48 23.52 -12.67
CA THR A 535 28.28 22.41 -13.23
C THR A 535 27.42 21.61 -14.19
N ILE A 536 27.97 21.25 -15.35
CA ILE A 536 27.34 20.32 -16.30
C ILE A 536 28.27 19.12 -16.55
N SER A 537 27.72 17.91 -16.54
CA SER A 537 28.45 16.64 -16.68
C SER A 537 27.68 15.64 -17.54
N ASN A 538 28.40 14.75 -18.24
CA ASN A 538 27.86 13.62 -19.00
C ASN A 538 26.74 13.98 -20.01
N SER A 539 26.67 15.25 -20.44
CA SER A 539 25.54 15.82 -21.16
C SER A 539 25.87 16.02 -22.64
N THR A 540 24.91 15.76 -23.52
CA THR A 540 25.09 15.74 -24.98
C THR A 540 24.14 16.70 -25.67
N ALA A 541 24.67 17.64 -26.45
CA ALA A 541 23.90 18.54 -27.29
C ALA A 541 24.08 18.20 -28.78
N THR A 542 22.96 18.10 -29.51
CA THR A 542 22.91 17.77 -30.94
C THR A 542 21.87 18.63 -31.66
N GLY A 543 22.13 18.99 -32.92
CA GLY A 543 21.19 19.80 -33.71
C GLY A 543 20.98 21.23 -33.18
N VAL A 544 21.98 21.81 -32.51
CA VAL A 544 21.95 23.22 -32.07
C VAL A 544 22.03 24.12 -33.30
N GLN A 545 21.05 25.03 -33.48
CA GLN A 545 20.97 25.89 -34.66
C GLN A 545 21.74 27.21 -34.52
N ALA A 546 22.04 27.67 -33.30
CA ALA A 546 22.90 28.84 -33.11
C ALA A 546 24.36 28.57 -33.55
N PRO A 547 25.12 29.61 -33.98
CA PRO A 547 26.53 29.46 -34.36
C PRO A 547 27.49 29.02 -33.24
N ALA A 548 27.01 28.98 -31.99
CA ALA A 548 27.73 28.49 -30.81
C ALA A 548 26.75 27.73 -29.91
N ALA A 549 27.23 26.75 -29.16
CA ALA A 549 26.41 25.93 -28.26
C ALA A 549 25.94 26.69 -27.01
N ILE A 550 26.73 27.65 -26.54
CA ILE A 550 26.49 28.44 -25.34
C ILE A 550 26.37 29.92 -25.71
N TYR A 551 25.33 30.60 -25.21
CA TYR A 551 25.24 32.05 -25.24
C TYR A 551 25.74 32.65 -23.92
N ASN A 552 26.81 33.46 -23.96
CA ASN A 552 27.28 34.26 -22.83
C ASN A 552 27.88 35.58 -23.35
N CYS A 553 27.37 36.70 -22.84
CA CYS A 553 27.78 38.05 -23.22
C CYS A 553 28.64 38.78 -22.17
N GLY A 554 29.43 38.03 -21.39
CA GLY A 554 30.27 38.57 -20.31
C GLY A 554 29.54 38.80 -18.99
N VAL A 555 28.43 38.09 -18.75
CA VAL A 555 27.53 38.31 -17.60
C VAL A 555 28.08 37.84 -16.24
N GLY A 556 29.32 37.33 -16.19
CA GLY A 556 29.94 36.82 -14.97
C GLY A 556 29.44 35.43 -14.54
N PHE A 557 28.79 34.68 -15.43
CA PHE A 557 28.46 33.27 -15.20
C PHE A 557 29.67 32.36 -15.45
N THR A 558 29.79 31.28 -14.67
CA THR A 558 30.83 30.26 -14.79
C THR A 558 30.17 28.88 -14.94
N LEU A 559 29.92 28.46 -16.18
CA LEU A 559 29.54 27.08 -16.48
C LEU A 559 30.77 26.17 -16.43
N THR A 560 30.78 25.24 -15.47
CA THR A 560 31.89 24.32 -15.25
C THR A 560 31.64 23.00 -15.98
N ASP A 561 32.51 22.64 -16.92
CA ASP A 561 32.56 21.29 -17.50
C ASP A 561 33.08 20.29 -16.45
N GLY A 562 32.18 19.46 -15.91
CA GLY A 562 32.49 18.38 -14.99
C GLY A 562 32.83 17.05 -15.67
N GLY A 563 33.13 17.05 -16.97
CA GLY A 563 33.53 15.89 -17.75
C GLY A 563 32.37 15.13 -18.40
N GLY A 564 32.70 14.38 -19.46
CA GLY A 564 31.75 13.52 -20.19
C GLY A 564 30.81 14.26 -21.16
N ASN A 565 30.95 15.59 -21.29
CA ASN A 565 30.07 16.39 -22.14
C ASN A 565 30.41 16.30 -23.63
N SER A 566 29.41 16.48 -24.50
CA SER A 566 29.59 16.58 -25.95
C SER A 566 28.65 17.61 -26.59
N GLY A 567 29.11 18.27 -27.65
CA GLY A 567 28.34 19.33 -28.35
C GLY A 567 28.24 20.68 -27.61
N LEU A 568 28.85 20.82 -26.43
CA LEU A 568 28.74 21.98 -25.53
C LEU A 568 30.00 22.87 -25.49
N SER A 569 30.92 22.73 -26.45
CA SER A 569 32.29 23.29 -26.38
C SER A 569 32.50 24.65 -27.07
N THR A 570 31.44 25.37 -27.45
CA THR A 570 31.52 26.66 -28.16
C THR A 570 30.64 27.72 -27.51
N THR A 571 31.20 28.93 -27.33
CA THR A 571 30.53 30.05 -26.66
C THR A 571 30.49 31.27 -27.58
N GLY A 572 29.38 32.03 -27.56
CA GLY A 572 29.22 33.25 -28.33
C GLY A 572 28.16 34.20 -27.75
N CYS A 573 27.96 35.34 -28.41
CA CYS A 573 27.05 36.43 -27.98
C CYS A 573 26.23 36.98 -29.17
N SER A 574 25.94 36.16 -30.18
CA SER A 574 25.16 36.55 -31.36
C SER A 574 23.66 36.40 -31.09
N ASN A 575 22.94 37.48 -30.80
CA ASN A 575 21.49 37.45 -30.52
C ASN A 575 20.67 36.84 -31.67
N ILE A 576 19.75 35.94 -31.35
CA ILE A 576 18.79 35.31 -32.27
C ILE A 576 17.38 35.53 -31.72
N GLN A 577 16.59 36.35 -32.41
CA GLN A 577 15.21 36.72 -32.01
C GLN A 577 14.14 35.86 -32.71
N ASN A 578 14.41 35.43 -33.94
CA ASN A 578 13.52 34.64 -34.77
C ASN A 578 14.25 33.35 -35.21
N PRO A 579 14.38 32.34 -34.32
CA PRO A 579 14.95 31.05 -34.70
C PRO A 579 14.09 30.34 -35.74
N THR A 580 14.72 29.48 -36.54
CA THR A 580 13.95 28.53 -37.37
C THR A 580 13.40 27.44 -36.47
N PHE A 581 12.09 27.16 -36.56
CA PHE A 581 11.45 26.13 -35.75
C PHE A 581 12.23 24.81 -35.87
N PRO A 582 12.61 24.16 -34.75
CA PRO A 582 13.48 22.99 -34.79
C PRO A 582 12.93 21.89 -35.70
N PRO A 583 13.75 21.34 -36.60
CA PRO A 583 13.33 20.20 -37.39
C PRO A 583 12.90 19.08 -36.45
N TYR A 584 11.82 18.39 -36.82
CA TYR A 584 11.41 17.19 -36.09
C TYR A 584 12.56 16.20 -36.15
N LEU A 585 12.92 15.63 -34.99
CA LEU A 585 13.88 14.53 -34.94
C LEU A 585 13.39 13.45 -35.90
N PRO A 586 14.28 12.78 -36.67
CA PRO A 586 13.88 12.23 -37.96
C PRO A 586 12.68 11.27 -37.87
N ASP A 587 11.51 11.76 -38.27
CA ASP A 587 10.57 10.86 -38.90
C ASP A 587 11.20 10.43 -40.23
N ASN A 588 11.69 11.38 -41.03
CA ASN A 588 12.04 11.20 -42.43
C ASN A 588 10.93 10.42 -43.20
N GLY A 589 9.68 10.62 -42.79
CA GLY A 589 8.47 9.85 -43.13
C GLY A 589 8.06 8.80 -42.09
N SER A 590 8.99 8.20 -41.35
CA SER A 590 8.82 7.08 -40.40
C SER A 590 8.28 7.51 -39.03
N ASN A 591 7.09 7.07 -38.64
CA ASN A 591 6.43 7.45 -37.38
C ASN A 591 6.40 6.26 -36.42
N ILE A 592 7.32 6.22 -35.45
CA ILE A 592 7.53 5.09 -34.55
C ILE A 592 6.62 5.18 -33.32
N ASN A 593 5.57 4.37 -33.32
CA ASN A 593 4.70 4.13 -32.19
C ASN A 593 5.14 2.87 -31.44
N ILE A 594 5.16 2.91 -30.11
CA ILE A 594 5.59 1.79 -29.26
C ILE A 594 4.47 1.47 -28.26
N SER A 595 3.94 0.24 -28.29
CA SER A 595 2.78 -0.15 -27.49
C SER A 595 2.82 -1.64 -27.10
N PRO A 596 2.54 -2.02 -25.84
CA PRO A 596 2.33 -1.15 -24.67
C PRO A 596 3.60 -0.35 -24.31
N SER A 597 3.39 0.86 -23.80
CA SER A 597 4.45 1.86 -23.52
C SER A 597 4.93 1.86 -22.06
N ALA A 598 4.58 0.81 -21.31
CA ALA A 598 5.26 0.30 -20.11
C ALA A 598 4.93 -1.20 -19.98
N LEU A 599 5.63 -1.95 -19.12
CA LEU A 599 5.30 -3.33 -18.78
C LEU A 599 5.30 -3.56 -17.26
N GLY A 600 4.19 -4.10 -16.74
CA GLY A 600 4.05 -4.51 -15.35
C GLY A 600 4.05 -6.04 -15.22
N PHE A 601 5.04 -6.61 -14.53
CA PHE A 601 5.23 -8.05 -14.38
C PHE A 601 4.62 -8.63 -13.10
N GLY A 602 4.03 -7.80 -12.24
CA GLY A 602 3.43 -8.23 -10.98
C GLY A 602 4.45 -8.83 -10.01
N SER A 603 4.00 -9.71 -9.12
CA SER A 603 4.86 -10.41 -8.17
C SER A 603 5.51 -11.65 -8.78
N VAL A 604 6.84 -11.69 -8.79
CA VAL A 604 7.64 -12.82 -9.29
C VAL A 604 8.63 -13.27 -8.22
N VAL A 605 8.78 -14.59 -8.06
CA VAL A 605 9.65 -15.19 -7.05
C VAL A 605 11.11 -14.79 -7.29
N THR A 606 11.79 -14.27 -6.27
CA THR A 606 13.21 -13.92 -6.34
C THR A 606 14.05 -15.09 -6.87
N GLY A 607 14.86 -14.84 -7.90
CA GLY A 607 15.65 -15.83 -8.62
C GLY A 607 14.94 -16.50 -9.80
N SER A 608 13.60 -16.52 -9.82
CA SER A 608 12.79 -17.08 -10.92
C SER A 608 12.54 -16.05 -12.02
N THR A 609 12.24 -16.53 -13.24
CA THR A 609 11.95 -15.66 -14.41
C THR A 609 10.45 -15.64 -14.69
N SER A 610 9.91 -14.48 -15.04
CA SER A 610 8.50 -14.30 -15.41
C SER A 610 8.14 -14.98 -16.74
N ALA A 611 6.83 -15.09 -17.01
CA ALA A 611 6.37 -15.17 -18.39
C ALA A 611 6.82 -13.92 -19.16
N SER A 612 7.08 -14.04 -20.47
CA SER A 612 7.49 -12.88 -21.26
C SER A 612 6.29 -12.03 -21.66
N GLN A 613 6.48 -10.71 -21.65
CA GLN A 613 5.53 -9.74 -22.19
C GLN A 613 6.17 -9.01 -23.38
N ALA A 614 5.39 -8.75 -24.42
CA ALA A 614 5.87 -8.16 -25.66
C ALA A 614 5.47 -6.70 -25.80
N VAL A 615 6.44 -5.87 -26.19
CA VAL A 615 6.26 -4.51 -26.69
C VAL A 615 6.25 -4.56 -28.21
N THR A 616 5.25 -3.96 -28.85
CA THR A 616 5.18 -3.84 -30.31
C THR A 616 5.71 -2.48 -30.73
N VAL A 617 6.78 -2.47 -31.53
CA VAL A 617 7.32 -1.29 -32.19
C VAL A 617 6.72 -1.24 -33.59
N THR A 618 5.96 -0.19 -33.90
CA THR A 618 5.23 -0.03 -35.17
C THR A 618 5.68 1.25 -35.85
N ASN A 619 6.19 1.12 -37.08
CA ASN A 619 6.43 2.26 -37.94
C ASN A 619 5.14 2.58 -38.71
N SER A 620 4.30 3.42 -38.12
CA SER A 620 3.08 3.96 -38.72
C SER A 620 3.33 5.04 -39.80
N GLY A 621 4.59 5.26 -40.19
CA GLY A 621 4.98 6.29 -41.15
C GLY A 621 5.00 5.83 -42.61
N SER A 622 5.39 6.77 -43.48
CA SER A 622 5.53 6.64 -44.93
C SER A 622 6.93 6.23 -45.41
N ALA A 623 7.92 6.16 -44.52
CA ALA A 623 9.31 5.75 -44.83
C ALA A 623 9.83 4.71 -43.84
N SER A 624 11.02 4.14 -44.10
CA SER A 624 11.66 3.13 -43.25
C SER A 624 12.49 3.75 -42.13
N ALA A 625 12.27 3.32 -40.88
CA ALA A 625 13.01 3.75 -39.71
C ALA A 625 14.23 2.84 -39.48
N PRO A 626 15.47 3.37 -39.38
CA PRO A 626 16.59 2.62 -38.83
C PRO A 626 16.33 2.26 -37.36
N ILE A 627 16.51 1.01 -36.96
CA ILE A 627 16.43 0.59 -35.55
C ILE A 627 17.85 0.42 -35.03
N GLY A 628 18.17 1.17 -33.98
CA GLY A 628 19.45 1.13 -33.28
C GLY A 628 19.42 0.19 -32.09
N THR A 629 20.08 0.58 -31.01
CA THR A 629 20.18 -0.23 -29.78
C THR A 629 18.82 -0.51 -29.16
N ILE A 630 18.59 -1.80 -28.83
CA ILE A 630 17.49 -2.26 -27.98
C ILE A 630 18.12 -2.87 -26.72
N ALA A 631 17.95 -2.22 -25.57
CA ALA A 631 18.61 -2.59 -24.31
C ALA A 631 17.63 -2.54 -23.13
N VAL A 632 17.90 -3.31 -22.07
CA VAL A 632 17.13 -3.29 -20.81
C VAL A 632 18.03 -3.06 -19.60
N THR A 633 17.48 -2.41 -18.58
CA THR A 633 18.14 -2.14 -17.29
C THR A 633 17.39 -2.79 -16.13
N GLY A 634 18.06 -2.94 -14.98
CA GLY A 634 17.49 -3.56 -13.78
C GLY A 634 17.43 -5.09 -13.85
N ASP A 635 16.46 -5.70 -13.15
CA ASP A 635 16.27 -7.16 -13.10
C ASP A 635 15.55 -7.73 -14.35
N PHE A 636 15.74 -7.14 -15.52
CA PHE A 636 15.00 -7.45 -16.73
C PHE A 636 15.91 -7.92 -17.88
N ALA A 637 15.39 -8.78 -18.74
CA ALA A 637 16.08 -9.29 -19.94
C ALA A 637 15.15 -9.15 -21.16
N GLN A 638 15.72 -8.95 -22.36
CA GLN A 638 14.94 -8.80 -23.61
C GLN A 638 15.44 -9.72 -24.72
N THR A 639 14.51 -10.09 -25.60
CA THR A 639 14.74 -10.66 -26.93
C THR A 639 13.90 -9.88 -27.95
N THR A 640 14.36 -9.75 -29.19
CA THR A 640 13.69 -8.87 -30.18
C THR A 640 13.60 -9.53 -31.55
N THR A 641 12.51 -9.24 -32.26
CA THR A 641 12.31 -9.55 -33.69
C THR A 641 12.59 -8.36 -34.60
N CYS A 642 12.89 -7.18 -34.04
CA CYS A 642 13.28 -6.00 -34.81
C CYS A 642 14.67 -6.19 -35.42
N GLY A 643 14.76 -6.14 -36.75
CA GLY A 643 16.02 -6.00 -37.46
C GLY A 643 16.58 -4.58 -37.37
N SER A 644 17.69 -4.29 -38.06
CA SER A 644 18.33 -2.96 -38.08
C SER A 644 17.52 -1.86 -38.77
N SER A 645 16.35 -2.18 -39.34
CA SER A 645 15.36 -1.20 -39.79
C SER A 645 13.95 -1.79 -39.78
N LEU A 646 12.95 -0.91 -39.73
CA LEU A 646 11.52 -1.23 -39.72
C LEU A 646 10.82 -0.42 -40.82
N ALA A 647 10.29 -1.12 -41.83
CA ALA A 647 9.67 -0.49 -43.01
C ALA A 647 8.39 0.29 -42.68
N ALA A 648 8.00 1.20 -43.59
CA ALA A 648 6.74 1.92 -43.54
C ALA A 648 5.54 0.95 -43.41
N GLY A 649 4.63 1.22 -42.46
CA GLY A 649 3.47 0.38 -42.15
C GLY A 649 3.79 -0.95 -41.45
N ALA A 650 5.05 -1.25 -41.12
CA ALA A 650 5.45 -2.51 -40.51
C ALA A 650 5.59 -2.44 -38.98
N SER A 651 5.45 -3.60 -38.32
CA SER A 651 5.67 -3.76 -36.88
C SER A 651 6.68 -4.88 -36.58
N CYS A 652 7.42 -4.73 -35.49
CA CYS A 652 8.25 -5.77 -34.88
C CYS A 652 8.00 -5.80 -33.36
N THR A 653 8.53 -6.81 -32.67
CA THR A 653 8.27 -7.04 -31.24
C THR A 653 9.55 -7.16 -30.42
N VAL A 654 9.52 -6.62 -29.20
CA VAL A 654 10.53 -6.80 -28.16
C VAL A 654 9.89 -7.55 -26.98
N SER A 655 10.28 -8.79 -26.78
CA SER A 655 9.81 -9.69 -25.74
C SER A 655 10.71 -9.61 -24.51
N VAL A 656 10.18 -9.02 -23.44
CA VAL A 656 10.89 -8.77 -22.17
C VAL A 656 10.49 -9.82 -21.12
N THR A 657 11.40 -10.17 -20.22
CA THR A 657 11.15 -10.96 -19.00
C THR A 657 11.71 -10.25 -17.77
N PHE A 658 11.13 -10.53 -16.61
CA PHE A 658 11.55 -10.04 -15.29
C PHE A 658 12.10 -11.19 -14.46
N LYS A 659 13.27 -11.02 -13.84
CA LYS A 659 13.95 -12.03 -13.03
C LYS A 659 14.48 -11.41 -11.72
N PRO A 660 13.62 -11.12 -10.73
CA PRO A 660 13.99 -10.35 -9.54
C PRO A 660 15.18 -10.96 -8.80
N THR A 661 16.16 -10.12 -8.43
CA THR A 661 17.36 -10.52 -7.70
C THR A 661 17.25 -10.28 -6.18
N ALA A 662 16.32 -9.44 -5.75
CA ALA A 662 15.94 -9.22 -4.36
C ALA A 662 14.41 -9.05 -4.23
N ALA A 663 13.88 -9.16 -3.01
CA ALA A 663 12.48 -8.87 -2.73
C ALA A 663 12.18 -7.35 -2.65
N GLY A 664 10.92 -6.96 -2.83
CA GLY A 664 10.47 -5.57 -2.87
C GLY A 664 10.16 -5.09 -4.30
N SER A 665 9.82 -3.81 -4.46
CA SER A 665 9.59 -3.22 -5.79
C SER A 665 10.91 -3.13 -6.58
N ARG A 666 10.86 -3.46 -7.87
CA ARG A 666 11.99 -3.45 -8.80
C ARG A 666 11.55 -2.73 -10.07
N THR A 667 12.35 -1.76 -10.50
CA THR A 667 12.13 -0.97 -11.71
C THR A 667 13.28 -1.12 -12.69
N GLY A 668 13.03 -0.80 -13.95
CA GLY A 668 13.99 -0.81 -15.05
C GLY A 668 13.37 -0.14 -16.27
N ALA A 669 14.12 -0.07 -17.37
CA ALA A 669 13.63 0.46 -18.64
C ALA A 669 14.11 -0.39 -19.81
N LEU A 670 13.22 -0.59 -20.79
CA LEU A 670 13.55 -1.02 -22.14
C LEU A 670 13.78 0.22 -23.01
N SER A 671 15.02 0.49 -23.37
CA SER A 671 15.38 1.55 -24.31
C SER A 671 15.38 1.01 -25.74
N ILE A 672 14.68 1.69 -26.65
CA ILE A 672 14.59 1.37 -28.09
C ILE A 672 14.94 2.64 -28.88
N THR A 673 16.14 2.69 -29.47
CA THR A 673 16.48 3.78 -30.39
C THR A 673 15.95 3.48 -31.79
N ALA A 674 15.15 4.39 -32.36
CA ALA A 674 14.61 4.29 -33.72
C ALA A 674 14.70 5.64 -34.44
N SER A 675 15.21 5.67 -35.68
CA SER A 675 15.55 6.88 -36.45
C SER A 675 16.43 7.91 -35.68
N GLY A 676 17.24 7.44 -34.73
CA GLY A 676 18.04 8.28 -33.83
C GLY A 676 17.27 8.85 -32.62
N ILE A 677 15.95 8.68 -32.58
CA ILE A 677 15.10 9.01 -31.43
C ILE A 677 15.23 7.88 -30.41
N ALA A 678 15.65 8.21 -29.18
CA ALA A 678 15.63 7.26 -28.07
C ALA A 678 14.21 7.19 -27.48
N ASN A 679 13.62 6.00 -27.50
CA ASN A 679 12.34 5.72 -26.84
C ASN A 679 12.62 4.89 -25.58
N SER A 680 11.81 5.08 -24.54
CA SER A 680 11.87 4.30 -23.30
C SER A 680 10.54 3.55 -23.10
N VAL A 681 10.60 2.35 -22.51
CA VAL A 681 9.46 1.56 -22.05
C VAL A 681 9.78 0.98 -20.68
N PRO A 682 9.44 1.66 -19.58
CA PRO A 682 9.70 1.21 -18.23
C PRO A 682 9.01 -0.07 -17.83
N LEU A 683 9.70 -0.78 -16.96
CA LEU A 683 9.49 -2.14 -16.58
C LEU A 683 9.35 -2.15 -15.06
N SER A 684 8.23 -2.65 -14.56
CA SER A 684 7.97 -2.73 -13.12
C SER A 684 7.63 -4.16 -12.72
N GLY A 685 8.07 -4.55 -11.53
CA GLY A 685 7.74 -5.86 -10.97
C GLY A 685 8.13 -5.93 -9.50
N THR A 686 7.44 -6.78 -8.74
CA THR A 686 7.74 -7.00 -7.33
C THR A 686 8.49 -8.31 -7.18
N GLY A 687 9.72 -8.27 -6.67
CA GLY A 687 10.36 -9.47 -6.16
C GLY A 687 9.63 -9.92 -4.91
N VAL A 688 9.11 -11.15 -4.90
CA VAL A 688 8.58 -11.79 -3.69
C VAL A 688 9.54 -12.88 -3.23
N ALA A 689 9.88 -12.85 -1.93
CA ALA A 689 10.74 -13.86 -1.34
C ALA A 689 10.11 -15.27 -1.54
N PRO A 690 10.88 -16.28 -1.97
CA PRO A 690 10.37 -17.64 -2.13
C PRO A 690 9.76 -18.14 -0.82
N GLY A 691 8.52 -18.64 -0.85
CA GLY A 691 7.82 -19.12 0.35
C GLY A 691 6.53 -18.35 0.68
N PRO A 692 5.93 -18.60 1.87
CA PRO A 692 4.65 -18.01 2.27
C PRO A 692 4.82 -16.61 2.89
N ILE A 693 3.75 -15.80 2.89
CA ILE A 693 3.70 -14.47 3.53
C ILE A 693 2.30 -14.27 4.11
N VAL A 694 2.15 -14.34 5.44
CA VAL A 694 0.85 -14.26 6.13
C VAL A 694 0.64 -12.85 6.66
N ASN A 695 -0.22 -12.08 6.00
CA ASN A 695 -0.61 -10.73 6.42
C ASN A 695 -1.80 -10.80 7.37
N ALA A 696 -1.89 -9.86 8.31
CA ALA A 696 -3.00 -9.73 9.25
C ALA A 696 -3.69 -8.35 9.10
N ASN A 697 -5.02 -8.34 8.98
CA ASN A 697 -5.81 -7.13 8.78
C ASN A 697 -7.12 -7.18 9.61
N PRO A 698 -7.42 -6.20 10.49
CA PRO A 698 -6.59 -5.04 10.85
C PRO A 698 -5.30 -5.41 11.59
N GLY A 699 -4.29 -4.54 11.50
CA GLY A 699 -3.00 -4.67 12.20
C GLY A 699 -3.06 -4.36 13.70
N SER A 700 -4.18 -3.83 14.19
CA SER A 700 -4.47 -3.63 15.61
C SER A 700 -5.96 -3.82 15.92
N LEU A 701 -6.28 -4.09 17.19
CA LEU A 701 -7.64 -4.14 17.72
C LEU A 701 -7.73 -3.34 19.03
N THR A 702 -8.77 -2.52 19.16
CA THR A 702 -9.00 -1.66 20.33
C THR A 702 -10.40 -1.92 20.87
N PHE A 703 -10.49 -2.34 22.14
CA PHE A 703 -11.75 -2.67 22.80
C PHE A 703 -12.17 -1.56 23.77
N GLY A 704 -13.48 -1.28 23.84
CA GLY A 704 -14.03 -0.29 24.75
C GLY A 704 -13.86 -0.64 26.23
N GLY A 705 -14.07 0.36 27.10
CA GLY A 705 -14.07 0.17 28.55
C GLY A 705 -15.02 -0.95 28.98
N THR A 706 -14.48 -1.97 29.63
CA THR A 706 -15.17 -3.22 29.98
C THR A 706 -14.99 -3.49 31.47
N VAL A 707 -16.05 -3.88 32.19
CA VAL A 707 -15.97 -4.11 33.65
C VAL A 707 -15.06 -5.30 33.96
N VAL A 708 -14.18 -5.17 34.95
CA VAL A 708 -13.25 -6.24 35.37
C VAL A 708 -14.01 -7.55 35.66
N GLY A 709 -13.53 -8.66 35.11
CA GLY A 709 -14.16 -9.98 35.17
C GLY A 709 -15.31 -10.19 34.16
N THR A 710 -15.70 -9.16 33.41
CA THR A 710 -16.63 -9.27 32.27
C THR A 710 -15.86 -9.22 30.94
N SER A 711 -16.55 -9.37 29.81
CA SER A 711 -15.92 -9.47 28.49
C SER A 711 -16.59 -8.56 27.47
N ALA A 712 -15.77 -7.96 26.61
CA ALA A 712 -16.24 -7.14 25.50
C ALA A 712 -16.86 -7.99 24.39
N ALA A 713 -17.61 -7.33 23.50
CA ALA A 713 -17.91 -7.90 22.18
C ALA A 713 -16.61 -8.27 21.45
N THR A 714 -16.59 -9.42 20.79
CA THR A 714 -15.43 -9.94 20.07
C THR A 714 -15.16 -9.15 18.79
N GLN A 715 -13.88 -9.01 18.43
CA GLN A 715 -13.45 -8.40 17.16
C GLN A 715 -12.62 -9.40 16.34
N THR A 716 -12.53 -9.20 15.03
CA THR A 716 -11.95 -10.19 14.10
C THR A 716 -10.76 -9.64 13.32
N VAL A 717 -9.67 -10.40 13.28
CA VAL A 717 -8.54 -10.24 12.35
C VAL A 717 -8.73 -11.24 11.21
N THR A 718 -8.53 -10.80 9.97
CA THR A 718 -8.39 -11.69 8.81
C THR A 718 -6.91 -11.92 8.53
N LEU A 719 -6.51 -13.19 8.43
CA LEU A 719 -5.19 -13.60 7.99
C LEU A 719 -5.25 -14.02 6.51
N ASN A 720 -4.36 -13.52 5.67
CA ASN A 720 -4.27 -13.85 4.24
C ASN A 720 -2.84 -14.29 3.88
N ASN A 721 -2.70 -15.40 3.16
CA ASN A 721 -1.39 -15.80 2.62
C ASN A 721 -1.17 -15.24 1.21
N SER A 722 -0.46 -14.11 1.15
CA SER A 722 -0.04 -13.44 -0.09
C SER A 722 1.28 -13.97 -0.68
N GLY A 723 1.87 -14.99 -0.04
CA GLY A 723 3.12 -15.60 -0.50
C GLY A 723 2.94 -16.53 -1.69
N THR A 724 4.01 -17.25 -2.03
CA THR A 724 4.11 -18.08 -3.25
C THR A 724 3.98 -19.58 -2.99
N THR A 725 3.95 -19.99 -1.72
CA THR A 725 3.61 -21.35 -1.27
C THR A 725 2.65 -21.30 -0.09
N ALA A 726 2.02 -22.43 0.26
CA ALA A 726 1.09 -22.51 1.39
C ALA A 726 1.80 -22.27 2.73
N ALA A 727 1.25 -21.40 3.58
CA ALA A 727 1.79 -21.09 4.89
C ALA A 727 1.32 -22.13 5.91
N THR A 728 2.22 -22.95 6.44
CA THR A 728 1.93 -23.89 7.52
C THR A 728 1.80 -23.11 8.83
N VAL A 729 0.62 -23.08 9.44
CA VAL A 729 0.38 -22.36 10.70
C VAL A 729 0.70 -23.29 11.87
N SER A 730 1.65 -22.89 12.71
CA SER A 730 2.14 -23.70 13.85
C SER A 730 1.60 -23.24 15.20
N ALA A 731 1.28 -21.95 15.36
CA ALA A 731 0.58 -21.43 16.54
C ALA A 731 -0.20 -20.14 16.23
N ILE A 732 -1.32 -19.94 16.92
CA ILE A 732 -1.99 -18.64 17.05
C ILE A 732 -2.25 -18.43 18.54
N ALA A 733 -1.76 -17.33 19.12
CA ALA A 733 -1.87 -17.05 20.54
C ALA A 733 -2.16 -15.56 20.79
N ALA A 734 -3.02 -15.25 21.74
CA ALA A 734 -3.20 -13.89 22.25
C ALA A 734 -2.58 -13.79 23.66
N SER A 735 -2.00 -12.63 23.99
CA SER A 735 -1.37 -12.35 25.29
C SER A 735 -2.11 -11.26 26.07
N GLY A 736 -1.86 -11.18 27.38
CA GLY A 736 -2.53 -10.25 28.28
C GLY A 736 -3.98 -10.67 28.57
N ASP A 737 -4.87 -9.68 28.72
CA ASP A 737 -6.30 -9.89 29.02
C ASP A 737 -7.13 -10.27 27.76
N PHE A 738 -6.48 -10.91 26.78
CA PHE A 738 -7.05 -11.22 25.48
C PHE A 738 -6.94 -12.73 25.20
N SER A 739 -8.03 -13.30 24.69
CA SER A 739 -8.10 -14.69 24.24
C SER A 739 -8.55 -14.75 22.78
N GLN A 740 -8.25 -15.84 22.07
CA GLN A 740 -8.59 -15.99 20.65
C GLN A 740 -9.24 -17.35 20.36
N THR A 741 -10.13 -17.35 19.37
CA THR A 741 -10.56 -18.54 18.62
C THR A 741 -10.38 -18.25 17.13
N ASN A 742 -10.21 -19.24 16.26
CA ASN A 742 -9.94 -19.00 14.85
C ASN A 742 -10.48 -20.11 13.93
N THR A 743 -10.57 -19.79 12.64
CA THR A 743 -10.94 -20.70 11.55
C THR A 743 -9.72 -21.19 10.74
N CYS A 744 -8.51 -20.95 11.26
CA CYS A 744 -7.27 -21.26 10.55
C CYS A 744 -6.89 -22.73 10.74
N GLY A 745 -6.87 -23.48 9.64
CA GLY A 745 -6.30 -24.82 9.63
C GLY A 745 -4.77 -24.82 9.80
N SER A 746 -4.17 -26.01 9.81
CA SER A 746 -2.71 -26.19 9.86
C SER A 746 -1.97 -25.60 8.65
N SER A 747 -2.67 -25.16 7.61
CA SER A 747 -2.09 -24.31 6.56
C SER A 747 -3.09 -23.33 5.95
N ILE A 748 -2.57 -22.21 5.44
CA ILE A 748 -3.29 -21.24 4.61
C ILE A 748 -2.73 -21.33 3.20
N ALA A 749 -3.53 -21.76 2.22
CA ALA A 749 -3.13 -21.84 0.82
C ALA A 749 -2.85 -20.45 0.22
N VAL A 750 -2.09 -20.39 -0.88
CA VAL A 750 -1.79 -19.13 -1.60
C VAL A 750 -3.09 -18.44 -2.02
N GLY A 751 -3.20 -17.14 -1.73
CA GLY A 751 -4.39 -16.33 -1.99
C GLY A 751 -5.58 -16.60 -1.05
N ALA A 752 -5.51 -17.63 -0.20
CA ALA A 752 -6.56 -17.97 0.74
C ALA A 752 -6.46 -17.16 2.04
N SER A 753 -7.57 -17.13 2.78
CA SER A 753 -7.66 -16.43 4.07
C SER A 753 -8.42 -17.22 5.13
N CYS A 754 -8.11 -16.97 6.40
CA CYS A 754 -8.86 -17.43 7.57
C CYS A 754 -9.05 -16.27 8.56
N THR A 755 -9.87 -16.47 9.58
CA THR A 755 -10.21 -15.44 10.57
C THR A 755 -9.81 -15.84 11.99
N VAL A 756 -9.34 -14.86 12.77
CA VAL A 756 -9.06 -14.97 14.20
C VAL A 756 -9.99 -14.01 14.94
N THR A 757 -10.85 -14.57 15.80
CA THR A 757 -11.81 -13.84 16.65
C THR A 757 -11.20 -13.65 18.04
N VAL A 758 -10.93 -12.39 18.40
CA VAL A 758 -10.30 -11.99 19.67
C VAL A 758 -11.34 -11.48 20.66
N ARG A 759 -11.20 -11.88 21.92
CA ARG A 759 -12.07 -11.56 23.06
C ARG A 759 -11.27 -10.90 24.18
N PHE A 760 -11.55 -9.64 24.46
CA PHE A 760 -11.01 -8.91 25.63
C PHE A 760 -11.80 -9.24 26.90
N THR A 761 -11.11 -9.46 28.02
CA THR A 761 -11.70 -9.79 29.34
C THR A 761 -10.80 -9.22 30.44
N PRO A 762 -10.98 -7.95 30.85
CA PRO A 762 -10.06 -7.29 31.77
C PRO A 762 -9.99 -7.96 33.14
N THR A 763 -8.77 -8.22 33.61
CA THR A 763 -8.46 -8.79 34.93
C THR A 763 -8.15 -7.72 35.98
N ALA A 764 -7.82 -6.50 35.55
CA ALA A 764 -7.62 -5.33 36.39
C ALA A 764 -8.11 -4.05 35.70
N SER A 765 -8.30 -2.97 36.45
CA SER A 765 -8.72 -1.66 35.93
C SER A 765 -7.59 -0.90 35.24
N GLY A 766 -7.94 0.09 34.40
CA GLY A 766 -7.00 0.89 33.62
C GLY A 766 -6.66 0.28 32.26
N SER A 767 -5.66 0.84 31.58
CA SER A 767 -5.25 0.38 30.24
C SER A 767 -4.66 -1.04 30.28
N ARG A 768 -5.11 -1.89 29.35
CA ARG A 768 -4.70 -3.30 29.21
C ARG A 768 -4.25 -3.53 27.78
N THR A 769 -3.02 -4.01 27.61
CA THR A 769 -2.40 -4.28 26.31
C THR A 769 -2.07 -5.75 26.14
N GLY A 770 -1.90 -6.16 24.89
CA GLY A 770 -1.53 -7.52 24.50
C GLY A 770 -1.15 -7.59 23.03
N THR A 771 -0.84 -8.79 22.56
CA THR A 771 -0.49 -9.07 21.17
C THR A 771 -1.17 -10.35 20.74
N LEU A 772 -1.80 -10.35 19.56
CA LEU A 772 -2.13 -11.56 18.84
C LEU A 772 -0.91 -11.93 17.98
N THR A 773 -0.35 -13.10 18.21
CA THR A 773 0.86 -13.61 17.55
C THR A 773 0.50 -14.85 16.73
N VAL A 774 0.86 -14.84 15.44
CA VAL A 774 0.63 -15.90 14.46
C VAL A 774 1.98 -16.46 14.03
N THR A 775 2.35 -17.61 14.57
CA THR A 775 3.55 -18.35 14.17
C THR A 775 3.20 -19.29 13.03
N SER A 776 3.97 -19.20 11.95
CA SER A 776 3.82 -20.04 10.74
C SER A 776 5.17 -20.31 10.07
N SER A 777 5.18 -21.03 8.95
CA SER A 777 6.32 -21.16 8.05
C SER A 777 6.48 -19.98 7.07
N ALA A 778 5.72 -18.90 7.24
CA ALA A 778 5.84 -17.71 6.41
C ALA A 778 7.14 -16.93 6.67
N ASN A 779 7.64 -16.25 5.63
CA ASN A 779 8.87 -15.45 5.67
C ASN A 779 8.77 -14.23 6.61
N ASN A 780 7.55 -13.81 6.97
CA ASN A 780 7.26 -12.75 7.93
C ASN A 780 6.78 -13.29 9.30
N SER A 781 7.10 -14.55 9.63
CA SER A 781 6.71 -15.20 10.88
C SER A 781 7.62 -14.80 12.05
N PRO A 782 7.07 -14.54 13.26
CA PRO A 782 5.65 -14.49 13.58
C PRO A 782 4.99 -13.17 13.14
N ALA A 783 3.84 -13.25 12.48
CA ALA A 783 3.03 -12.08 12.19
C ALA A 783 2.27 -11.65 13.46
N THR A 784 2.18 -10.35 13.73
CA THR A 784 1.60 -9.82 14.98
C THR A 784 0.53 -8.76 14.73
N VAL A 785 -0.42 -8.68 15.67
CA VAL A 785 -1.47 -7.65 15.74
C VAL A 785 -1.52 -7.10 17.16
N SER A 786 -1.44 -5.77 17.31
CA SER A 786 -1.48 -5.12 18.62
C SER A 786 -2.88 -5.12 19.20
N LEU A 787 -3.04 -5.52 20.47
CA LEU A 787 -4.32 -5.55 21.17
C LEU A 787 -4.33 -4.52 22.30
N SER A 788 -5.42 -3.76 22.41
CA SER A 788 -5.62 -2.80 23.49
C SER A 788 -7.07 -2.76 23.98
N GLY A 789 -7.25 -2.39 25.25
CA GLY A 789 -8.55 -2.20 25.87
C GLY A 789 -8.42 -1.53 27.24
N SER A 790 -9.54 -1.29 27.92
CA SER A 790 -9.53 -0.70 29.26
C SER A 790 -10.44 -1.44 30.22
N GLY A 791 -9.94 -1.74 31.42
CA GLY A 791 -10.71 -2.31 32.52
C GLY A 791 -11.39 -1.22 33.35
N ILE A 792 -12.68 -1.36 33.60
CA ILE A 792 -13.47 -0.52 34.50
C ILE A 792 -13.54 -1.19 35.87
N GLY A 793 -13.10 -0.50 36.91
CA GLY A 793 -13.13 -0.99 38.30
C GLY A 793 -14.50 -0.86 38.95
N THR A 794 -14.72 -1.58 40.04
CA THR A 794 -15.96 -1.52 40.85
C THR A 794 -16.23 -0.16 41.46
N ASP A 795 -15.16 0.60 41.70
CA ASP A 795 -15.19 1.93 42.32
C ASP A 795 -14.91 3.04 41.30
N THR A 796 -14.98 2.72 40.01
CA THR A 796 -15.05 3.71 38.93
C THR A 796 -16.49 4.23 38.79
N ASN A 797 -16.70 5.54 38.94
CA ASN A 797 -17.97 6.17 38.59
C ASN A 797 -18.13 6.18 37.06
N ILE A 798 -19.02 5.33 36.52
CA ILE A 798 -19.30 5.21 35.08
C ILE A 798 -20.30 6.24 34.55
N ALA A 799 -20.92 7.02 35.44
CA ALA A 799 -21.79 8.15 35.11
C ALA A 799 -21.03 9.49 34.96
N LEU A 800 -19.76 9.57 35.38
CA LEU A 800 -18.95 10.79 35.25
C LEU A 800 -18.83 11.23 33.78
N ASN A 801 -19.09 12.51 33.51
CA ASN A 801 -19.14 13.16 32.19
C ASN A 801 -20.09 12.48 31.18
N ARG A 802 -21.14 11.80 31.65
CA ARG A 802 -22.19 11.22 30.80
C ARG A 802 -23.33 12.20 30.52
N ALA A 803 -24.07 11.94 29.44
CA ALA A 803 -25.27 12.73 29.12
C ALA A 803 -26.36 12.49 30.17
N ALA A 804 -26.84 13.56 30.80
CA ALA A 804 -27.92 13.54 31.78
C ALA A 804 -29.15 14.33 31.29
N THR A 805 -30.32 13.88 31.71
CA THR A 805 -31.64 14.44 31.37
C THR A 805 -32.55 14.43 32.59
N ALA A 806 -33.58 15.30 32.63
CA ALA A 806 -34.52 15.36 33.75
C ALA A 806 -35.95 15.69 33.28
N SER A 807 -36.92 15.52 34.18
CA SER A 807 -38.31 15.95 33.97
C SER A 807 -38.48 17.47 33.88
N SER A 808 -37.63 18.24 34.55
CA SER A 808 -37.58 19.70 34.47
C SER A 808 -36.26 20.25 35.04
N GLN A 809 -36.03 21.55 34.89
CA GLN A 809 -34.97 22.31 35.57
C GLN A 809 -35.52 23.69 35.96
N VAL A 810 -35.08 24.25 37.09
CA VAL A 810 -35.59 25.53 37.61
C VAL A 810 -35.12 26.74 36.78
N ASN A 811 -33.96 26.65 36.13
CA ASN A 811 -33.38 27.68 35.26
C ASN A 811 -32.30 27.07 34.34
N GLY A 812 -31.52 27.92 33.66
CA GLY A 812 -30.45 27.51 32.74
C GLY A 812 -29.07 27.22 33.37
N THR A 813 -28.93 27.24 34.70
CA THR A 813 -27.65 26.91 35.39
C THR A 813 -27.77 25.68 36.30
N GLN A 814 -28.92 25.46 36.96
CA GLN A 814 -29.23 24.23 37.71
C GLN A 814 -29.67 23.08 36.76
N THR A 815 -28.85 22.79 35.74
CA THR A 815 -29.21 21.87 34.64
C THR A 815 -28.91 20.39 34.98
N PRO A 816 -29.56 19.42 34.33
CA PRO A 816 -29.32 18.00 34.59
C PRO A 816 -27.86 17.55 34.42
N ALA A 817 -27.09 18.20 33.54
CA ALA A 817 -25.69 17.83 33.26
C ALA A 817 -24.78 17.92 34.50
N THR A 818 -25.14 18.74 35.49
CA THR A 818 -24.32 18.88 36.71
C THR A 818 -24.32 17.63 37.57
N VAL A 819 -25.34 16.75 37.50
CA VAL A 819 -25.36 15.51 38.33
C VAL A 819 -24.32 14.47 37.89
N THR A 820 -23.44 14.84 36.96
CA THR A 820 -22.45 13.99 36.31
C THR A 820 -21.12 14.72 36.06
N ASP A 821 -20.95 15.97 36.52
CA ASP A 821 -19.77 16.79 36.18
C ASP A 821 -18.55 16.55 37.11
N GLY A 822 -18.73 15.84 38.23
CA GLY A 822 -17.67 15.57 39.21
C GLY A 822 -17.46 16.69 40.22
N ASN A 823 -18.26 17.76 40.17
CA ASN A 823 -18.16 18.94 41.02
C ASN A 823 -19.37 19.03 41.96
N ALA A 824 -19.23 18.48 43.18
CA ALA A 824 -20.29 18.50 44.18
C ALA A 824 -20.82 19.90 44.58
N ALA A 825 -20.21 21.02 44.14
CA ALA A 825 -20.72 22.37 44.36
C ALA A 825 -21.75 22.85 43.31
N THR A 826 -21.77 22.27 42.09
CA THR A 826 -22.87 22.44 41.12
C THR A 826 -24.02 21.49 41.47
N TYR A 827 -25.24 21.79 41.02
CA TYR A 827 -26.40 20.93 41.28
C TYR A 827 -27.55 21.16 40.30
N TRP A 828 -28.31 20.10 40.05
CA TRP A 828 -29.60 20.14 39.37
C TRP A 828 -30.70 20.45 40.39
N GLU A 829 -31.65 21.28 40.01
CA GLU A 829 -32.87 21.55 40.75
C GLU A 829 -34.08 21.52 39.80
N SER A 830 -35.09 20.73 40.14
CA SER A 830 -36.34 20.65 39.38
C SER A 830 -37.21 21.91 39.52
N ALA A 831 -38.26 22.03 38.71
CA ALA A 831 -39.33 22.99 38.96
C ALA A 831 -39.90 22.84 40.39
N ASN A 832 -40.16 23.98 41.04
CA ASN A 832 -40.65 24.04 42.42
C ASN A 832 -42.11 23.60 42.55
N ASN A 833 -42.43 22.91 43.64
CA ASN A 833 -43.74 22.35 43.99
C ASN A 833 -44.29 21.30 43.01
N ALA A 834 -43.45 20.74 42.14
CA ALA A 834 -43.86 19.89 41.01
C ALA A 834 -43.57 18.38 41.21
N PHE A 835 -43.47 17.88 42.44
CA PHE A 835 -43.18 16.46 42.70
C PHE A 835 -44.25 15.51 42.14
N PRO A 836 -43.89 14.30 41.67
CA PRO A 836 -42.54 13.74 41.60
C PRO A 836 -41.72 14.28 40.41
N GLN A 837 -40.41 14.34 40.57
CA GLN A 837 -39.45 14.80 39.57
C GLN A 837 -38.30 13.79 39.46
N TRP A 838 -37.68 13.67 38.29
CA TRP A 838 -36.62 12.69 38.04
C TRP A 838 -35.43 13.29 37.28
N VAL A 839 -34.26 12.69 37.52
CA VAL A 839 -33.04 12.90 36.73
C VAL A 839 -32.44 11.55 36.35
N GLN A 840 -31.84 11.47 35.16
CA GLN A 840 -31.41 10.24 34.51
C GLN A 840 -30.09 10.45 33.78
N VAL A 841 -29.18 9.47 33.88
CA VAL A 841 -27.93 9.40 33.12
C VAL A 841 -27.97 8.28 32.07
N ASP A 842 -27.38 8.53 30.89
CA ASP A 842 -27.07 7.52 29.87
C ASP A 842 -25.60 7.07 29.98
N LEU A 843 -25.38 5.82 30.41
CA LEU A 843 -24.06 5.21 30.54
C LEU A 843 -23.42 4.87 29.17
N GLY A 844 -24.12 5.08 28.07
CA GLY A 844 -23.72 4.81 26.68
C GLY A 844 -23.86 3.34 26.26
N ALA A 845 -23.69 2.40 27.20
CA ALA A 845 -23.86 0.97 26.98
C ALA A 845 -24.49 0.28 28.19
N ALA A 846 -25.20 -0.82 27.96
CA ALA A 846 -25.79 -1.63 29.03
C ALA A 846 -24.67 -2.26 29.88
N THR A 847 -24.60 -1.83 31.14
CA THR A 847 -23.54 -2.19 32.09
C THR A 847 -24.17 -2.76 33.36
N SER A 848 -23.58 -3.81 33.94
CA SER A 848 -24.07 -4.35 35.21
C SER A 848 -23.67 -3.44 36.37
N ILE A 849 -24.64 -2.82 37.04
CA ILE A 849 -24.41 -1.89 38.16
C ILE A 849 -24.79 -2.52 39.51
N GLY A 850 -24.14 -2.08 40.59
CA GLY A 850 -24.36 -2.62 41.94
C GLY A 850 -24.40 -1.56 43.06
N LYS A 851 -23.97 -0.33 42.78
CA LYS A 851 -23.98 0.80 43.73
C LYS A 851 -24.30 2.08 42.97
N VAL A 852 -25.15 2.92 43.55
CA VAL A 852 -25.40 4.30 43.13
C VAL A 852 -25.13 5.20 44.32
N THR A 853 -24.36 6.27 44.14
CA THR A 853 -24.11 7.27 45.19
C THR A 853 -24.71 8.60 44.75
N LEU A 854 -25.50 9.20 45.64
CA LEU A 854 -26.16 10.48 45.42
C LEU A 854 -25.53 11.53 46.35
N LYS A 855 -25.36 12.76 45.88
CA LYS A 855 -24.83 13.87 46.70
C LYS A 855 -25.68 15.13 46.60
N LEU A 856 -25.53 16.00 47.60
CA LEU A 856 -25.94 17.41 47.58
C LEU A 856 -24.71 18.30 47.87
N PRO A 857 -24.78 19.63 47.63
CA PRO A 857 -23.71 20.56 47.97
C PRO A 857 -23.21 20.46 49.42
N PRO A 858 -21.88 20.63 49.65
CA PRO A 858 -21.25 20.34 50.94
C PRO A 858 -21.53 21.37 52.07
N ASP A 859 -21.02 21.04 53.25
CA ASP A 859 -21.48 21.42 54.59
C ASP A 859 -21.81 22.89 54.85
N THR A 860 -21.01 23.85 54.37
CA THR A 860 -21.23 25.27 54.69
C THR A 860 -22.40 25.88 53.92
N ALA A 861 -22.89 25.22 52.87
CA ALA A 861 -24.01 25.69 52.07
C ALA A 861 -25.36 25.14 52.56
N TRP A 862 -25.46 23.82 52.77
CA TRP A 862 -26.75 23.10 52.77
C TRP A 862 -26.95 22.23 54.01
N ALA A 863 -27.87 22.64 54.89
CA ALA A 863 -28.26 21.89 56.08
C ALA A 863 -28.94 20.54 55.77
N THR A 864 -28.87 19.63 56.76
CA THR A 864 -29.42 18.27 56.78
C THR A 864 -30.86 18.21 56.27
N ARG A 865 -31.13 17.34 55.29
CA ARG A 865 -32.46 17.14 54.73
C ARG A 865 -32.71 15.70 54.30
N THR A 866 -33.98 15.31 54.25
CA THR A 866 -34.39 14.00 53.71
C THR A 866 -35.07 14.19 52.38
N GLN A 867 -34.63 13.46 51.34
CA GLN A 867 -35.39 13.33 50.10
C GLN A 867 -35.99 11.93 49.99
N THR A 868 -37.28 11.83 49.68
CA THR A 868 -37.94 10.54 49.46
C THR A 868 -37.78 10.17 48.00
N LEU A 869 -36.97 9.15 47.71
CA LEU A 869 -36.57 8.81 46.34
C LEU A 869 -36.44 7.30 46.09
N SER A 870 -36.56 6.94 44.82
CA SER A 870 -36.34 5.59 44.28
C SER A 870 -35.27 5.61 43.20
N VAL A 871 -34.63 4.46 42.97
CA VAL A 871 -33.69 4.25 41.86
C VAL A 871 -34.30 3.25 40.88
N THR A 872 -34.28 3.61 39.60
CA THR A 872 -34.82 2.81 38.50
C THR A 872 -33.78 2.68 37.39
N GLY A 873 -33.84 1.59 36.61
CA GLY A 873 -32.91 1.36 35.51
C GLY A 873 -33.59 0.81 34.26
N SER A 874 -32.97 1.05 33.11
CA SER A 874 -33.48 0.64 31.79
C SER A 874 -32.33 0.30 30.83
N THR A 875 -32.57 -0.60 29.88
CA THR A 875 -31.65 -0.87 28.75
C THR A 875 -31.95 -0.01 27.52
N ASP A 876 -33.19 0.45 27.36
CA ASP A 876 -33.68 1.16 26.16
C ASP A 876 -34.03 2.65 26.39
N GLY A 877 -34.12 3.09 27.65
CA GLY A 877 -34.40 4.48 28.03
C GLY A 877 -35.90 4.81 28.12
N THR A 878 -36.76 3.81 27.95
CA THR A 878 -38.23 3.92 27.97
C THR A 878 -38.87 2.99 29.01
N ASN A 879 -38.44 1.73 29.06
CA ASN A 879 -38.96 0.69 29.96
C ASN A 879 -38.07 0.60 31.21
N PHE A 880 -38.58 1.01 32.38
CA PHE A 880 -37.81 1.09 33.63
C PHE A 880 -38.24 0.04 34.66
N SER A 881 -37.26 -0.67 35.23
CA SER A 881 -37.42 -1.54 36.40
C SER A 881 -36.91 -0.86 37.68
N THR A 882 -37.54 -1.15 38.82
CA THR A 882 -37.10 -0.64 40.12
C THR A 882 -35.85 -1.37 40.61
N LEU A 883 -34.77 -0.62 40.83
CA LEU A 883 -33.50 -1.11 41.40
C LEU A 883 -33.41 -0.83 42.90
N SER A 884 -34.02 0.25 43.37
CA SER A 884 -34.25 0.55 44.79
C SER A 884 -35.64 1.17 44.95
N ALA A 885 -36.46 0.59 45.82
CA ALA A 885 -37.79 1.10 46.14
C ALA A 885 -37.75 2.51 46.73
N SER A 886 -38.88 3.23 46.67
CA SER A 886 -38.96 4.59 47.20
C SER A 886 -38.81 4.61 48.72
N ALA A 887 -37.86 5.40 49.23
CA ALA A 887 -37.58 5.53 50.65
C ALA A 887 -37.02 6.92 50.97
N GLY A 888 -37.21 7.38 52.22
CA GLY A 888 -36.55 8.58 52.74
C GLY A 888 -35.03 8.36 52.82
N ARG A 889 -34.26 9.23 52.16
CA ARG A 889 -32.80 9.25 52.17
C ARG A 889 -32.32 10.55 52.82
N THR A 890 -31.69 10.44 53.99
CA THR A 890 -31.17 11.59 54.74
C THR A 890 -29.77 11.95 54.25
N PHE A 891 -29.64 13.16 53.70
CA PHE A 891 -28.38 13.80 53.38
C PHE A 891 -27.96 14.63 54.59
N ASN A 892 -26.77 14.35 55.13
CA ASN A 892 -26.24 14.98 56.34
C ASN A 892 -24.86 15.60 56.02
N PRO A 893 -24.62 16.89 56.33
CA PRO A 893 -23.30 17.53 56.26
C PRO A 893 -22.20 16.69 56.90
N ALA A 894 -22.42 16.16 58.12
CA ALA A 894 -21.44 15.35 58.84
C ALA A 894 -21.04 14.02 58.13
N SER A 895 -21.70 13.65 57.04
CA SER A 895 -21.30 12.57 56.12
C SER A 895 -21.14 13.08 54.67
N GLY A 896 -20.63 14.30 54.51
CA GLY A 896 -20.34 14.94 53.22
C GLY A 896 -21.56 15.11 52.31
N ASN A 897 -22.76 15.31 52.89
CA ASN A 897 -24.04 15.36 52.18
C ASN A 897 -24.20 14.24 51.11
N THR A 898 -23.73 13.03 51.43
CA THR A 898 -23.65 11.88 50.52
C THR A 898 -24.52 10.71 51.00
N VAL A 899 -25.19 10.02 50.07
CA VAL A 899 -25.99 8.81 50.31
C VAL A 899 -25.60 7.72 49.31
N ALA A 900 -25.07 6.60 49.80
CA ALA A 900 -24.84 5.39 48.99
C ALA A 900 -26.08 4.47 49.01
N ILE A 901 -26.42 3.92 47.84
CA ILE A 901 -27.54 3.00 47.61
C ILE A 901 -27.01 1.77 46.86
N THR A 902 -26.85 0.66 47.58
CA THR A 902 -26.62 -0.65 46.95
C THR A 902 -27.86 -1.06 46.17
N VAL A 903 -27.67 -1.60 44.96
CA VAL A 903 -28.73 -2.11 44.09
C VAL A 903 -28.41 -3.55 43.66
N PRO A 904 -29.41 -4.39 43.33
CA PRO A 904 -29.17 -5.71 42.75
C PRO A 904 -28.34 -5.61 41.47
N ALA A 905 -27.43 -6.55 41.24
CA ALA A 905 -26.57 -6.59 40.04
C ALA A 905 -27.43 -6.65 38.77
N SER A 906 -27.54 -5.51 38.07
CA SER A 906 -28.53 -5.31 37.00
C SER A 906 -27.88 -4.66 35.79
N SER A 907 -28.00 -5.30 34.62
CA SER A 907 -27.50 -4.75 33.35
C SER A 907 -28.43 -3.66 32.83
N VAL A 908 -27.98 -2.40 32.90
CA VAL A 908 -28.76 -1.22 32.53
C VAL A 908 -27.88 -0.23 31.76
N ARG A 909 -28.46 0.47 30.78
CA ARG A 909 -27.81 1.59 30.08
C ARG A 909 -28.18 2.92 30.72
N TYR A 910 -29.40 3.04 31.21
CA TYR A 910 -29.95 4.25 31.80
C TYR A 910 -30.23 4.03 33.27
N VAL A 911 -29.82 4.98 34.11
CA VAL A 911 -30.13 5.01 35.55
C VAL A 911 -30.89 6.28 35.85
N ARG A 912 -32.10 6.16 36.42
CA ARG A 912 -33.00 7.26 36.74
C ARG A 912 -33.34 7.26 38.22
N VAL A 913 -33.09 8.40 38.89
CA VAL A 913 -33.54 8.68 40.25
C VAL A 913 -34.87 9.42 40.17
N ASN A 914 -35.91 8.92 40.86
CA ASN A 914 -37.21 9.59 40.93
C ASN A 914 -37.44 10.05 42.37
N VAL A 915 -37.56 11.36 42.58
CA VAL A 915 -37.75 12.03 43.87
C VAL A 915 -39.20 12.48 44.02
N SER A 916 -39.80 12.22 45.17
CA SER A 916 -41.23 12.48 45.47
C SER A 916 -41.46 13.45 46.62
N ALA A 917 -40.44 13.76 47.43
CA ALA A 917 -40.47 14.80 48.46
C ALA A 917 -39.04 15.21 48.86
N ASN A 918 -38.87 16.42 49.38
CA ASN A 918 -37.63 16.96 49.94
C ASN A 918 -37.98 17.82 51.18
N THR A 919 -37.32 17.60 52.32
CA THR A 919 -37.60 18.37 53.55
C THR A 919 -36.86 19.71 53.64
N GLY A 920 -35.91 19.99 52.73
CA GLY A 920 -35.11 21.21 52.76
C GLY A 920 -35.52 22.28 51.74
N TRP A 921 -36.25 21.90 50.68
CA TRP A 921 -36.65 22.79 49.59
C TRP A 921 -37.82 22.17 48.78
N PRO A 922 -38.73 22.95 48.16
CA PRO A 922 -39.88 22.40 47.43
C PRO A 922 -39.56 21.81 46.03
N ALA A 923 -38.31 21.42 45.76
CA ALA A 923 -37.88 20.79 44.50
C ALA A 923 -36.97 19.56 44.75
N ALA A 924 -36.86 18.70 43.75
CA ALA A 924 -35.85 17.65 43.72
C ALA A 924 -34.49 18.26 43.42
N GLN A 925 -33.47 17.86 44.19
CA GLN A 925 -32.12 18.44 44.11
C GLN A 925 -31.06 17.33 44.13
N LEU A 926 -30.04 17.39 43.28
CA LEU A 926 -28.84 16.53 43.34
C LEU A 926 -27.62 17.28 42.81
N SER A 927 -26.47 17.16 43.47
CA SER A 927 -25.17 17.56 42.91
C SER A 927 -24.47 16.41 42.18
N GLU A 928 -24.69 15.15 42.57
CA GLU A 928 -24.13 13.99 41.88
C GLU A 928 -25.12 12.82 41.81
N LEU A 929 -25.02 12.07 40.70
CA LEU A 929 -25.60 10.76 40.42
C LEU A 929 -24.45 9.83 39.99
N GLU A 930 -23.63 9.42 40.95
CA GLU A 930 -22.52 8.52 40.70
C GLU A 930 -23.05 7.08 40.53
N VAL A 931 -22.64 6.40 39.48
CA VAL A 931 -23.06 5.02 39.20
C VAL A 931 -21.84 4.12 39.15
N TYR A 932 -21.89 2.98 39.82
CA TYR A 932 -20.76 2.07 40.00
C TYR A 932 -21.10 0.66 39.51
N PRO A 933 -20.21 0.01 38.75
CA PRO A 933 -20.40 -1.37 38.33
C PRO A 933 -20.64 -2.32 39.52
N SER A 934 -21.48 -3.32 39.34
CA SER A 934 -21.48 -4.46 40.24
C SER A 934 -20.16 -5.18 40.05
N GLY A 935 -19.34 -5.30 41.11
CA GLY A 935 -18.23 -6.24 41.10
C GLY A 935 -18.74 -7.61 40.71
N GLY A 936 -18.10 -8.22 39.70
CA GLY A 936 -18.60 -9.44 39.08
C GLY A 936 -18.82 -10.51 40.14
N GLY A 937 -20.09 -10.83 40.40
CA GLY A 937 -20.46 -11.94 41.28
C GLY A 937 -19.74 -13.19 40.80
N THR A 938 -19.11 -13.91 41.74
CA THR A 938 -18.13 -15.00 41.53
C THR A 938 -18.25 -15.64 40.15
N PRO A 939 -17.26 -15.43 39.25
CA PRO A 939 -17.45 -15.65 37.82
C PRO A 939 -17.85 -17.09 37.56
N ASN A 940 -18.85 -17.27 36.69
CA ASN A 940 -19.36 -18.58 36.31
C ASN A 940 -18.30 -19.27 35.42
N ALA A 941 -17.35 -19.93 36.07
CA ALA A 941 -16.05 -20.25 35.51
C ALA A 941 -15.63 -21.69 35.85
N PRO A 942 -14.82 -22.34 35.00
CA PRO A 942 -14.23 -23.62 35.33
C PRO A 942 -13.11 -23.46 36.37
N VAL A 943 -12.93 -24.50 37.17
CA VAL A 943 -11.84 -24.66 38.13
C VAL A 943 -11.43 -26.13 38.07
N LEU A 944 -10.15 -26.41 37.82
CA LEU A 944 -9.67 -27.79 37.68
C LEU A 944 -8.94 -28.25 38.94
N SER A 945 -9.31 -29.42 39.47
CA SER A 945 -8.54 -30.11 40.51
C SER A 945 -7.82 -31.31 39.92
N ALA A 946 -6.55 -31.49 40.28
CA ALA A 946 -5.74 -32.63 39.86
C ALA A 946 -5.56 -33.60 41.04
N SER A 947 -5.85 -34.88 40.82
CA SER A 947 -5.73 -35.93 41.84
C SER A 947 -5.06 -37.19 41.25
N PRO A 948 -3.92 -37.65 41.80
CA PRO A 948 -3.14 -37.01 42.86
C PRO A 948 -2.44 -35.72 42.40
N ALA A 949 -2.08 -34.85 43.35
CA ALA A 949 -1.35 -33.60 43.09
C ALA A 949 0.17 -33.80 42.82
N SER A 950 0.67 -35.02 42.97
CA SER A 950 2.01 -35.44 42.55
C SER A 950 2.04 -36.91 42.12
N LEU A 951 3.01 -37.27 41.27
CA LEU A 951 3.33 -38.67 40.92
C LEU A 951 4.79 -38.95 41.26
N SER A 952 5.04 -40.09 41.90
CA SER A 952 6.38 -40.53 42.31
C SER A 952 6.65 -41.92 41.76
N TYR A 953 7.73 -42.07 41.01
CA TYR A 953 8.11 -43.30 40.33
C TYR A 953 9.24 -44.01 41.09
N ALA A 954 9.14 -45.34 41.16
CA ALA A 954 10.19 -46.18 41.71
C ALA A 954 11.49 -46.04 40.90
N THR A 955 12.59 -46.50 41.49
CA THR A 955 13.91 -46.53 40.83
C THR A 955 13.85 -47.29 39.52
N GLN A 956 14.15 -46.60 38.42
CA GLN A 956 14.03 -47.11 37.06
C GLN A 956 15.42 -47.18 36.41
N ALA A 957 15.72 -48.26 35.67
CA ALA A 957 17.00 -48.41 35.00
C ALA A 957 17.16 -47.39 33.87
N LEU A 958 18.36 -46.85 33.66
CA LEU A 958 18.60 -45.84 32.62
C LEU A 958 18.09 -46.31 31.25
N ASN A 959 17.48 -45.40 30.51
CA ASN A 959 16.88 -45.62 29.19
C ASN A 959 15.71 -46.63 29.12
N THR A 960 15.22 -47.15 30.25
CA THR A 960 14.01 -48.00 30.31
C THR A 960 12.79 -47.20 30.79
N THR A 961 11.62 -47.46 30.21
CA THR A 961 10.37 -46.76 30.56
C THR A 961 9.65 -47.48 31.71
N SER A 962 9.14 -46.72 32.67
CA SER A 962 8.32 -47.23 33.77
C SER A 962 6.94 -47.71 33.31
N ALA A 963 6.25 -48.44 34.18
CA ALA A 963 4.79 -48.51 34.12
C ALA A 963 4.19 -47.09 34.21
N ALA A 964 3.04 -46.88 33.58
CA ALA A 964 2.37 -45.57 33.60
C ALA A 964 1.59 -45.35 34.90
N GLN A 965 1.60 -44.12 35.42
CA GLN A 965 0.72 -43.67 36.50
C GLN A 965 -0.22 -42.59 35.99
N SER A 966 -1.44 -42.52 36.50
CA SER A 966 -2.48 -41.62 35.99
C SER A 966 -2.92 -40.56 36.99
N VAL A 967 -3.11 -39.34 36.49
CA VAL A 967 -3.75 -38.22 37.19
C VAL A 967 -5.17 -38.06 36.65
N THR A 968 -6.14 -37.88 37.53
CA THR A 968 -7.50 -37.46 37.18
C THR A 968 -7.61 -35.94 37.32
N ILE A 969 -8.04 -35.27 36.26
CA ILE A 969 -8.30 -33.82 36.23
C ILE A 969 -9.81 -33.61 36.24
N THR A 970 -10.36 -33.01 37.29
CA THR A 970 -11.80 -32.84 37.53
C THR A 970 -12.19 -31.38 37.46
N ASN A 971 -13.28 -31.03 36.78
CA ASN A 971 -13.81 -29.67 36.79
C ASN A 971 -14.76 -29.47 37.98
N THR A 972 -14.27 -28.79 39.00
CA THR A 972 -14.99 -28.40 40.22
C THR A 972 -15.55 -26.97 40.15
N GLY A 973 -15.42 -26.29 39.02
CA GLY A 973 -16.01 -24.97 38.77
C GLY A 973 -17.47 -25.05 38.32
N THR A 974 -18.10 -23.91 38.08
CA THR A 974 -19.54 -23.80 37.74
C THR A 974 -19.81 -23.61 36.24
N ALA A 975 -18.77 -23.58 35.40
CA ALA A 975 -18.87 -23.63 33.94
C ALA A 975 -17.95 -24.70 33.34
N ALA A 976 -18.21 -25.11 32.10
CA ALA A 976 -17.45 -26.17 31.43
C ALA A 976 -15.99 -25.74 31.12
N ALA A 977 -15.04 -26.57 31.52
CA ALA A 977 -13.64 -26.37 31.19
C ALA A 977 -13.36 -26.84 29.75
N THR A 978 -12.36 -26.24 29.12
CA THR A 978 -11.79 -26.65 27.84
C THR A 978 -10.28 -26.67 28.00
N VAL A 979 -9.69 -27.86 27.96
CA VAL A 979 -8.23 -28.04 28.01
C VAL A 979 -7.65 -27.71 26.64
N SER A 980 -6.71 -26.77 26.62
CA SER A 980 -6.03 -26.28 25.41
C SER A 980 -4.62 -26.83 25.26
N GLY A 981 -4.09 -27.52 26.27
CA GLY A 981 -2.78 -28.17 26.20
C GLY A 981 -2.48 -29.03 27.44
N VAL A 982 -1.75 -30.12 27.23
CA VAL A 982 -1.22 -30.97 28.29
C VAL A 982 0.25 -31.27 27.97
N SER A 983 1.16 -30.89 28.85
CA SER A 983 2.61 -31.05 28.66
C SER A 983 3.30 -31.59 29.91
N VAL A 984 4.46 -32.21 29.72
CA VAL A 984 5.34 -32.69 30.81
C VAL A 984 6.78 -32.25 30.57
N THR A 985 7.53 -32.05 31.64
CA THR A 985 8.94 -31.64 31.63
C THR A 985 9.84 -32.68 32.31
N GLY A 986 11.13 -32.68 31.97
CA GLY A 986 12.12 -33.63 32.51
C GLY A 986 12.05 -35.00 31.82
N ASP A 987 12.42 -36.05 32.53
CA ASP A 987 12.52 -37.43 32.02
C ASP A 987 11.15 -38.15 31.96
N PHE A 988 10.09 -37.42 31.62
CA PHE A 988 8.69 -37.86 31.67
C PHE A 988 7.97 -37.65 30.33
N ALA A 989 7.04 -38.55 30.00
CA ALA A 989 6.17 -38.47 28.82
C ALA A 989 4.70 -38.67 29.23
N GLN A 990 3.74 -38.14 28.46
CA GLN A 990 2.31 -38.24 28.78
C GLN A 990 1.42 -38.61 27.59
N THR A 991 0.29 -39.24 27.89
CA THR A 991 -0.88 -39.40 27.02
C THR A 991 -2.14 -39.03 27.79
N ASN A 992 -3.18 -38.50 27.14
CA ASN A 992 -4.41 -38.07 27.84
C ASN A 992 -5.65 -38.12 26.94
N ASN A 993 -6.81 -37.98 27.56
CA ASN A 993 -8.11 -37.82 26.89
C ASN A 993 -8.80 -36.47 27.23
N CYS A 994 -8.02 -35.45 27.59
CA CYS A 994 -8.52 -34.20 28.14
C CYS A 994 -8.88 -33.19 27.05
N GLY A 995 -10.18 -33.09 26.74
CA GLY A 995 -10.76 -32.07 25.86
C GLY A 995 -11.62 -31.07 26.65
N SER A 996 -12.93 -31.02 26.35
CA SER A 996 -13.88 -30.28 27.18
C SER A 996 -14.33 -31.13 28.37
N ILE A 997 -14.34 -30.54 29.57
CA ILE A 997 -14.70 -31.17 30.84
C ILE A 997 -15.93 -30.43 31.40
N ALA A 998 -17.10 -31.06 31.33
CA ALA A 998 -18.33 -30.51 31.91
C ALA A 998 -18.21 -30.30 33.42
N VAL A 999 -19.11 -29.49 34.02
CA VAL A 999 -19.17 -29.27 35.46
C VAL A 999 -19.34 -30.61 36.19
N GLY A 1000 -18.47 -30.90 37.15
CA GLY A 1000 -18.44 -32.15 37.91
C GLY A 1000 -17.87 -33.37 37.16
N ALA A 1001 -17.47 -33.23 35.89
CA ALA A 1001 -16.85 -34.30 35.11
C ALA A 1001 -15.32 -34.29 35.26
N SER A 1002 -14.67 -35.35 34.76
CA SER A 1002 -13.21 -35.52 34.80
C SER A 1002 -12.64 -36.10 33.50
N CYS A 1003 -11.36 -35.84 33.26
CA CYS A 1003 -10.53 -36.55 32.28
C CYS A 1003 -9.29 -37.15 32.97
N SER A 1004 -8.47 -37.91 32.24
CA SER A 1004 -7.28 -38.55 32.78
C SER A 1004 -6.03 -38.27 31.92
N VAL A 1005 -4.92 -38.01 32.60
CA VAL A 1005 -3.58 -37.90 32.02
C VAL A 1005 -2.73 -39.05 32.55
N SER A 1006 -2.27 -39.94 31.68
CA SER A 1006 -1.37 -41.04 32.01
C SER A 1006 0.07 -40.66 31.67
N VAL A 1007 0.96 -40.75 32.65
CA VAL A 1007 2.36 -40.31 32.59
C VAL A 1007 3.30 -41.52 32.76
N THR A 1008 4.46 -41.49 32.12
CA THR A 1008 5.54 -42.49 32.26
C THR A 1008 6.87 -41.80 32.52
N PHE A 1009 7.74 -42.43 33.31
CA PHE A 1009 9.11 -42.00 33.61
C PHE A 1009 10.14 -42.83 32.84
N ARG A 1010 11.15 -42.19 32.24
CA ARG A 1010 12.24 -42.86 31.51
C ARG A 1010 13.57 -42.14 31.76
N PRO A 1011 14.30 -42.45 32.84
CA PRO A 1011 15.50 -41.71 33.22
C PRO A 1011 16.61 -41.82 32.17
N THR A 1012 17.22 -40.69 31.83
CA THR A 1012 18.39 -40.61 30.93
C THR A 1012 19.70 -40.51 31.69
N ALA A 1013 19.65 -40.03 32.93
CA ALA A 1013 20.78 -39.91 33.86
C ALA A 1013 20.41 -40.52 35.23
N SER A 1014 21.43 -40.92 36.00
CA SER A 1014 21.24 -41.51 37.33
C SER A 1014 21.05 -40.47 38.44
N GLY A 1015 20.51 -40.91 39.57
CA GLY A 1015 20.12 -40.05 40.69
C GLY A 1015 18.67 -39.55 40.57
N GLY A 1016 18.31 -38.59 41.43
CA GLY A 1016 16.95 -38.03 41.47
C GLY A 1016 16.64 -37.20 40.23
N ARG A 1017 15.45 -37.42 39.66
CA ARG A 1017 14.91 -36.72 38.48
C ARG A 1017 13.57 -36.11 38.88
N THR A 1018 13.33 -34.86 38.49
CA THR A 1018 12.06 -34.16 38.72
C THR A 1018 11.48 -33.61 37.42
N GLY A 1019 10.19 -33.33 37.44
CA GLY A 1019 9.43 -32.80 36.32
C GLY A 1019 8.12 -32.18 36.79
N THR A 1020 7.33 -31.68 35.85
CA THR A 1020 6.00 -31.15 36.13
C THR A 1020 5.07 -31.49 34.97
N LEU A 1021 3.91 -32.04 35.29
CA LEU A 1021 2.76 -32.11 34.40
C LEU A 1021 2.02 -30.77 34.48
N THR A 1022 1.67 -30.22 33.33
CA THR A 1022 1.02 -28.91 33.17
C THR A 1022 -0.21 -29.07 32.29
N VAL A 1023 -1.39 -28.71 32.81
CA VAL A 1023 -2.68 -28.75 32.10
C VAL A 1023 -3.18 -27.32 31.91
N THR A 1024 -3.07 -26.81 30.70
CA THR A 1024 -3.56 -25.47 30.31
C THR A 1024 -5.01 -25.57 29.86
N SER A 1025 -5.86 -24.67 30.36
CA SER A 1025 -7.29 -24.60 30.04
C SER A 1025 -7.83 -23.17 30.15
N ASN A 1026 -9.13 -23.00 29.94
CA ASN A 1026 -9.88 -21.77 30.27
C ASN A 1026 -10.26 -21.63 31.76
N ALA A 1027 -9.78 -22.50 32.66
CA ALA A 1027 -10.11 -22.47 34.08
C ALA A 1027 -9.39 -21.34 34.84
N ASN A 1028 -10.00 -20.84 35.91
CA ASN A 1028 -9.44 -19.74 36.73
C ASN A 1028 -8.08 -20.08 37.36
N ASN A 1029 -7.77 -21.36 37.56
CA ASN A 1029 -6.50 -21.87 38.07
C ASN A 1029 -5.68 -22.60 36.98
N SER A 1030 -5.77 -22.10 35.75
CA SER A 1030 -4.94 -22.51 34.62
C SER A 1030 -3.58 -21.79 34.65
N PRO A 1031 -2.45 -22.48 34.40
CA PRO A 1031 -2.35 -23.91 34.21
C PRO A 1031 -2.41 -24.67 35.54
N THR A 1032 -3.15 -25.78 35.56
CA THR A 1032 -3.19 -26.69 36.71
C THR A 1032 -1.99 -27.64 36.62
N THR A 1033 -1.19 -27.74 37.69
CA THR A 1033 0.08 -28.47 37.68
C THR A 1033 0.10 -29.65 38.65
N VAL A 1034 0.94 -30.64 38.34
CA VAL A 1034 1.22 -31.83 39.16
C VAL A 1034 2.73 -32.08 39.17
N ALA A 1035 3.30 -32.22 40.37
CA ALA A 1035 4.74 -32.47 40.53
C ALA A 1035 5.10 -33.93 40.17
N LEU A 1036 6.19 -34.13 39.43
CA LEU A 1036 6.67 -35.45 39.03
C LEU A 1036 8.06 -35.71 39.62
N SER A 1037 8.29 -36.91 40.15
CA SER A 1037 9.61 -37.34 40.66
C SER A 1037 9.90 -38.81 40.37
N GLY A 1038 11.18 -39.16 40.27
CA GLY A 1038 11.65 -40.54 40.12
C GLY A 1038 13.17 -40.63 40.25
N THR A 1039 13.72 -41.85 40.27
CA THR A 1039 15.17 -42.08 40.41
C THR A 1039 15.72 -42.91 39.26
N GLY A 1040 16.76 -42.43 38.58
CA GLY A 1040 17.52 -43.21 37.61
C GLY A 1040 18.60 -44.06 38.28
N ALA A 1041 18.69 -45.34 37.92
CA ALA A 1041 19.76 -46.24 38.36
C ALA A 1041 20.54 -46.84 37.18
N GLY A 1042 21.87 -46.86 37.33
CA GLY A 1042 22.82 -47.35 36.34
C GLY A 1042 24.04 -46.43 36.23
N SER A 1043 25.19 -47.00 35.87
CA SER A 1043 26.34 -46.25 35.38
C SER A 1043 26.10 -45.81 33.93
N ALA A 1044 26.63 -44.65 33.55
CA ALA A 1044 26.68 -44.29 32.13
C ALA A 1044 27.57 -45.29 31.37
N PRO A 1045 27.23 -45.67 30.12
CA PRO A 1045 28.12 -46.46 29.28
C PRO A 1045 29.47 -45.77 29.12
N THR A 1046 30.53 -46.57 29.16
CA THR A 1046 31.93 -46.16 28.99
C THR A 1046 32.51 -46.81 27.75
N ASP A 1047 33.41 -46.13 27.05
CA ASP A 1047 34.28 -46.79 26.08
C ASP A 1047 35.35 -47.59 26.83
N LEU A 1048 35.33 -48.90 26.60
CA LEU A 1048 36.24 -49.88 27.18
C LEU A 1048 37.54 -50.00 26.38
N ALA A 1049 37.56 -49.54 25.12
CA ALA A 1049 38.69 -49.68 24.20
C ALA A 1049 39.70 -48.53 24.26
N ALA A 1050 39.29 -47.34 24.72
CA ALA A 1050 40.17 -46.18 24.87
C ALA A 1050 41.47 -46.50 25.64
N GLY A 1051 42.62 -46.20 25.03
CA GLY A 1051 43.95 -46.40 25.60
C GLY A 1051 44.38 -47.86 25.82
N LYS A 1052 43.69 -48.83 25.20
CA LYS A 1052 43.98 -50.28 25.36
C LYS A 1052 45.08 -50.78 24.41
N ALA A 1053 45.58 -51.98 24.68
CA ALA A 1053 46.50 -52.67 23.78
C ALA A 1053 45.76 -53.13 22.52
N THR A 1054 46.34 -52.87 21.35
CA THR A 1054 45.79 -53.30 20.05
C THR A 1054 46.75 -54.23 19.32
N SER A 1055 46.24 -54.88 18.27
CA SER A 1055 47.03 -55.70 17.33
C SER A 1055 46.30 -55.80 15.99
N GLU A 1056 47.03 -56.18 14.94
CA GLU A 1056 46.60 -56.07 13.55
C GLU A 1056 47.15 -57.22 12.70
N SER A 1057 46.58 -57.42 11.50
CA SER A 1057 47.16 -58.29 10.47
C SER A 1057 48.36 -57.66 9.75
N SER A 1058 48.34 -56.33 9.57
CA SER A 1058 49.44 -55.52 9.02
C SER A 1058 49.15 -54.03 9.24
N HIS A 1059 50.15 -53.18 9.02
CA HIS A 1059 49.97 -51.77 8.72
C HIS A 1059 50.89 -51.32 7.57
N ASN A 1060 50.65 -50.12 7.04
CA ASN A 1060 51.52 -49.43 6.09
C ASN A 1060 52.18 -48.20 6.76
N ASP A 1061 53.45 -47.94 6.44
CA ASP A 1061 54.27 -46.80 6.91
C ASP A 1061 54.11 -46.45 8.40
N VAL A 1062 53.41 -45.35 8.72
CA VAL A 1062 53.32 -44.75 10.06
C VAL A 1062 51.91 -44.84 10.67
N TYR A 1063 51.10 -45.79 10.21
CA TYR A 1063 49.68 -45.93 10.55
C TYR A 1063 49.36 -47.22 11.34
N PRO A 1064 49.93 -47.44 12.55
CA PRO A 1064 49.74 -48.66 13.33
C PRO A 1064 48.40 -48.69 14.08
N SER A 1065 47.98 -49.89 14.52
CA SER A 1065 46.75 -50.10 15.30
C SER A 1065 46.66 -49.33 16.63
N GLY A 1066 47.74 -48.73 17.13
CA GLY A 1066 47.66 -47.85 18.31
C GLY A 1066 46.71 -46.67 18.08
N ASN A 1067 46.64 -46.19 16.83
CA ASN A 1067 45.84 -45.02 16.45
C ASN A 1067 44.32 -45.25 16.62
N VAL A 1068 43.82 -46.50 16.55
CA VAL A 1068 42.36 -46.74 16.67
C VAL A 1068 41.79 -46.57 18.09
N VAL A 1069 42.63 -46.31 19.09
CA VAL A 1069 42.25 -46.21 20.52
C VAL A 1069 42.87 -45.00 21.24
N ASP A 1070 43.51 -44.08 20.52
CA ASP A 1070 44.20 -42.91 21.09
C ASP A 1070 43.26 -41.72 21.42
N ASN A 1071 41.97 -41.84 21.08
CA ASN A 1071 40.92 -40.80 21.14
C ASN A 1071 41.12 -39.59 20.20
N ASN A 1072 41.92 -39.72 19.13
CA ASN A 1072 42.16 -38.68 18.15
C ASN A 1072 41.62 -39.08 16.76
N GLN A 1073 40.45 -38.57 16.36
CA GLN A 1073 39.85 -38.88 15.05
C GLN A 1073 40.74 -38.45 13.85
N ASN A 1074 41.84 -37.71 14.04
CA ASN A 1074 42.75 -37.29 12.96
C ASN A 1074 43.91 -38.27 12.69
N THR A 1075 44.22 -39.18 13.61
CA THR A 1075 45.11 -40.32 13.34
C THR A 1075 44.31 -41.45 12.71
N TYR A 1076 44.99 -42.45 12.13
CA TYR A 1076 44.33 -43.67 11.64
C TYR A 1076 45.30 -44.85 11.53
N TRP A 1077 44.74 -46.05 11.59
CA TRP A 1077 45.36 -47.29 11.13
C TRP A 1077 45.07 -47.49 9.64
N GLU A 1078 46.06 -47.97 8.89
CA GLU A 1078 45.91 -48.42 7.49
C GLU A 1078 46.67 -49.74 7.29
N SER A 1079 45.96 -50.79 6.88
CA SER A 1079 46.56 -52.09 6.54
C SER A 1079 47.39 -52.05 5.25
N THR A 1080 48.25 -53.04 5.00
CA THR A 1080 48.91 -53.22 3.70
C THR A 1080 47.92 -53.22 2.53
N ASN A 1081 48.23 -52.42 1.51
CA ASN A 1081 47.37 -52.20 0.34
C ASN A 1081 47.17 -53.46 -0.51
N ASN A 1082 45.95 -53.64 -1.02
CA ASN A 1082 45.45 -54.78 -1.82
C ASN A 1082 45.45 -56.16 -1.12
N ALA A 1083 45.67 -56.22 0.19
CA ALA A 1083 45.87 -57.47 0.93
C ALA A 1083 44.62 -58.00 1.68
N PHE A 1084 43.39 -57.65 1.26
CA PHE A 1084 42.17 -58.09 1.95
C PHE A 1084 42.03 -59.65 2.00
N PRO A 1085 41.50 -60.23 3.09
CA PRO A 1085 40.98 -59.58 4.29
C PRO A 1085 42.07 -59.08 5.25
N GLN A 1086 41.82 -57.94 5.89
CA GLN A 1086 42.71 -57.33 6.88
C GLN A 1086 41.93 -57.06 8.17
N TRP A 1087 42.57 -57.12 9.33
CA TRP A 1087 41.90 -56.95 10.63
C TRP A 1087 42.71 -56.10 11.61
N VAL A 1088 41.97 -55.43 12.50
CA VAL A 1088 42.50 -54.76 13.69
C VAL A 1088 41.68 -55.19 14.90
N GLN A 1089 42.31 -55.34 16.06
CA GLN A 1089 41.68 -55.77 17.30
C GLN A 1089 42.17 -54.98 18.52
N VAL A 1090 41.34 -54.95 19.55
CA VAL A 1090 41.63 -54.36 20.86
C VAL A 1090 41.48 -55.40 21.97
N ASP A 1091 42.42 -55.41 22.92
CA ASP A 1091 42.37 -56.19 24.16
C ASP A 1091 41.93 -55.30 25.33
N LEU A 1092 40.72 -55.50 25.84
CA LEU A 1092 40.18 -54.74 26.96
C LEU A 1092 40.91 -55.02 28.30
N GLY A 1093 41.80 -56.02 28.34
CA GLY A 1093 42.60 -56.47 29.48
C GLY A 1093 41.91 -57.50 30.36
N SER A 1094 40.58 -57.53 30.34
CA SER A 1094 39.73 -58.56 30.97
C SER A 1094 38.45 -58.73 30.14
N ALA A 1095 37.69 -59.81 30.36
CA ALA A 1095 36.43 -60.01 29.66
C ALA A 1095 35.34 -59.07 30.22
N GLN A 1096 34.77 -58.23 29.36
CA GLN A 1096 33.80 -57.19 29.72
C GLN A 1096 32.56 -57.31 28.82
N SER A 1097 31.38 -56.93 29.34
CA SER A 1097 30.13 -56.98 28.58
C SER A 1097 29.95 -55.72 27.72
N ALA A 1098 29.77 -55.91 26.42
CA ALA A 1098 29.51 -54.85 25.45
C ALA A 1098 28.40 -55.25 24.47
N SER A 1099 27.66 -54.26 23.94
CA SER A 1099 26.53 -54.44 23.02
C SER A 1099 26.63 -53.59 21.74
N ARG A 1100 27.61 -52.68 21.68
CA ARG A 1100 27.87 -51.86 20.49
C ARG A 1100 29.34 -51.49 20.36
N VAL A 1101 29.74 -51.22 19.13
CA VAL A 1101 31.00 -50.54 18.79
C VAL A 1101 30.70 -49.27 18.00
N VAL A 1102 31.54 -48.25 18.16
CA VAL A 1102 31.46 -47.00 17.38
C VAL A 1102 32.77 -46.83 16.63
N LEU A 1103 32.65 -46.70 15.31
CA LEU A 1103 33.74 -46.69 14.35
C LEU A 1103 33.81 -45.32 13.68
N GLN A 1104 35.02 -44.77 13.53
CA GLN A 1104 35.23 -43.46 12.89
C GLN A 1104 36.39 -43.48 11.89
N LEU A 1105 36.29 -42.64 10.85
CA LEU A 1105 37.39 -42.22 9.97
C LEU A 1105 37.65 -40.72 10.17
N PRO A 1106 38.72 -40.13 9.63
CA PRO A 1106 38.99 -38.70 9.78
C PRO A 1106 37.84 -37.85 9.25
N ALA A 1107 37.42 -36.85 10.03
CA ALA A 1107 36.20 -36.07 9.76
C ALA A 1107 36.21 -35.40 8.36
N GLY A 1108 37.38 -34.96 7.90
CA GLY A 1108 37.57 -34.32 6.59
C GLY A 1108 37.70 -35.28 5.38
N TRP A 1109 37.65 -36.60 5.58
CA TRP A 1109 37.75 -37.55 4.46
C TRP A 1109 36.46 -37.62 3.65
N GLY A 1110 36.59 -37.69 2.31
CA GLY A 1110 35.48 -37.96 1.41
C GLY A 1110 34.77 -39.29 1.72
N ALA A 1111 33.46 -39.30 1.52
CA ALA A 1111 32.58 -40.41 1.86
C ALA A 1111 33.01 -41.73 1.21
N ARG A 1112 32.99 -42.82 1.98
CA ARG A 1112 33.38 -44.16 1.51
C ARG A 1112 32.64 -45.26 2.25
N THR A 1113 32.50 -46.40 1.61
CA THR A 1113 31.92 -47.60 2.21
C THR A 1113 33.01 -48.62 2.51
N GLN A 1114 32.98 -49.24 3.69
CA GLN A 1114 33.85 -50.36 4.04
C GLN A 1114 33.03 -51.57 4.46
N ARG A 1115 33.43 -52.77 4.02
CA ARG A 1115 32.76 -54.02 4.39
C ARG A 1115 33.41 -54.65 5.61
N ILE A 1116 32.71 -54.57 6.75
CA ILE A 1116 33.24 -54.86 8.09
C ILE A 1116 32.45 -55.99 8.75
N GLN A 1117 33.15 -56.98 9.28
CA GLN A 1117 32.65 -57.98 10.23
C GLN A 1117 33.11 -57.61 11.65
N VAL A 1118 32.26 -57.82 12.66
CA VAL A 1118 32.64 -57.65 14.08
C VAL A 1118 32.74 -59.02 14.73
N GLN A 1119 33.87 -59.29 15.39
CA GLN A 1119 34.17 -60.56 16.05
C GLN A 1119 34.58 -60.34 17.52
N GLY A 1120 34.32 -61.34 18.36
CA GLY A 1120 34.65 -61.34 19.79
C GLY A 1120 35.40 -62.59 20.22
N SER A 1121 36.31 -62.45 21.18
CA SER A 1121 37.01 -63.56 21.83
C SER A 1121 37.26 -63.30 23.32
N THR A 1122 37.25 -64.35 24.13
CA THR A 1122 37.70 -64.32 25.53
C THR A 1122 39.19 -64.68 25.69
N ASN A 1123 39.80 -65.35 24.70
CA ASN A 1123 41.15 -65.93 24.79
C ASN A 1123 42.17 -65.33 23.78
N GLY A 1124 41.71 -64.54 22.80
CA GLY A 1124 42.58 -63.86 21.82
C GLY A 1124 43.03 -64.73 20.65
N SER A 1125 42.61 -66.00 20.59
CA SER A 1125 42.97 -66.94 19.52
C SER A 1125 41.75 -67.57 18.83
N SER A 1126 40.65 -67.77 19.56
CA SER A 1126 39.38 -68.32 19.05
C SER A 1126 38.34 -67.22 18.99
N PHE A 1127 37.94 -66.80 17.79
CA PHE A 1127 36.99 -65.71 17.57
C PHE A 1127 35.62 -66.21 17.13
N THR A 1128 34.57 -65.57 17.65
CA THR A 1128 33.16 -65.80 17.30
C THR A 1128 32.63 -64.56 16.56
N GLU A 1129 31.70 -64.76 15.63
CA GLU A 1129 31.03 -63.64 14.97
C GLU A 1129 30.02 -62.98 15.92
N LEU A 1130 30.13 -61.65 16.07
CA LEU A 1130 29.14 -60.82 16.76
C LEU A 1130 28.26 -60.05 15.76
N LYS A 1131 28.81 -59.75 14.57
CA LYS A 1131 28.10 -59.14 13.45
C LYS A 1131 28.67 -59.58 12.11
N ALA A 1132 27.82 -60.14 11.26
CA ALA A 1132 28.13 -60.55 9.90
C ALA A 1132 28.75 -59.42 9.05
N ALA A 1133 29.65 -59.80 8.14
CA ALA A 1133 30.35 -58.89 7.23
C ALA A 1133 29.36 -58.09 6.37
N THR A 1134 29.22 -56.80 6.68
CA THR A 1134 28.21 -55.90 6.09
C THR A 1134 28.88 -54.60 5.64
N ASP A 1135 28.30 -53.96 4.62
CA ASP A 1135 28.79 -52.69 4.08
C ASP A 1135 28.33 -51.52 4.97
N TYR A 1136 29.27 -50.71 5.45
CA TYR A 1136 28.99 -49.52 6.26
C TYR A 1136 29.50 -48.26 5.56
N SER A 1137 28.59 -47.31 5.33
CA SER A 1137 28.89 -46.02 4.70
C SER A 1137 29.32 -44.99 5.74
N PHE A 1138 30.56 -44.52 5.63
CA PHE A 1138 31.10 -43.38 6.36
C PHE A 1138 30.91 -42.13 5.50
N ALA A 1139 30.21 -41.12 6.01
CA ALA A 1139 29.92 -39.88 5.28
C ALA A 1139 30.25 -38.62 6.12
N PRO A 1140 30.77 -37.53 5.53
CA PRO A 1140 31.06 -36.30 6.26
C PRO A 1140 29.87 -35.72 7.02
N GLY A 1141 28.65 -35.86 6.48
CA GLY A 1141 27.41 -35.44 7.15
C GLY A 1141 27.07 -36.21 8.44
N SER A 1142 27.69 -37.36 8.69
CA SER A 1142 27.65 -38.09 9.97
C SER A 1142 29.00 -38.03 10.71
N ASN A 1143 29.82 -37.00 10.44
CA ASN A 1143 31.20 -36.86 10.94
C ASN A 1143 32.05 -38.13 10.69
N ASN A 1144 31.86 -38.79 9.54
CA ASN A 1144 32.46 -40.09 9.22
C ASN A 1144 32.39 -41.10 10.38
N THR A 1145 31.24 -41.18 11.05
CA THR A 1145 30.98 -42.06 12.20
C THR A 1145 29.91 -43.10 11.87
N VAL A 1146 30.11 -44.34 12.34
CA VAL A 1146 29.21 -45.49 12.20
C VAL A 1146 29.07 -46.19 13.57
N THR A 1147 27.85 -46.48 14.00
CA THR A 1147 27.57 -47.28 15.20
C THR A 1147 27.07 -48.66 14.79
N ILE A 1148 27.72 -49.72 15.27
CA ILE A 1148 27.33 -51.12 15.01
C ILE A 1148 26.85 -51.76 16.32
N THR A 1149 25.60 -52.22 16.34
CA THR A 1149 24.99 -52.91 17.48
C THR A 1149 24.88 -54.42 17.27
N PHE A 1150 25.04 -55.18 18.36
CA PHE A 1150 24.96 -56.63 18.44
C PHE A 1150 24.39 -57.06 19.80
N THR A 1151 24.01 -58.33 19.95
CA THR A 1151 23.52 -58.87 21.23
C THR A 1151 24.62 -58.75 22.29
N ALA A 1152 24.27 -58.24 23.48
CA ALA A 1152 25.23 -58.02 24.57
C ALA A 1152 26.04 -59.30 24.88
N THR A 1153 27.36 -59.18 24.93
CA THR A 1153 28.28 -60.32 25.07
C THR A 1153 29.51 -59.95 25.87
N THR A 1154 29.95 -60.88 26.73
CA THR A 1154 31.15 -60.73 27.56
C THR A 1154 32.37 -61.24 26.81
N GLN A 1155 33.23 -60.32 26.35
CA GLN A 1155 34.42 -60.64 25.55
C GLN A 1155 35.62 -59.83 26.06
N ARG A 1156 36.84 -60.35 25.88
CA ARG A 1156 38.08 -59.64 26.22
C ARG A 1156 38.69 -58.94 25.01
N TYR A 1157 38.59 -59.56 23.85
CA TYR A 1157 39.11 -59.07 22.59
C TYR A 1157 37.97 -58.78 21.63
N PHE A 1158 37.97 -57.60 21.03
CA PHE A 1158 37.07 -57.24 19.92
C PHE A 1158 37.90 -57.01 18.67
N ARG A 1159 37.52 -57.65 17.56
CA ARG A 1159 38.22 -57.60 16.27
C ARG A 1159 37.27 -57.14 15.17
N LEU A 1160 37.76 -56.26 14.31
CA LEU A 1160 37.10 -55.86 13.06
C LEU A 1160 37.84 -56.51 11.90
N THR A 1161 37.12 -57.17 11.00
CA THR A 1161 37.70 -57.72 9.76
C THR A 1161 37.12 -56.98 8.56
N PHE A 1162 38.01 -56.35 7.80
CA PHE A 1162 37.74 -55.55 6.61
C PHE A 1162 37.94 -56.43 5.37
N THR A 1163 36.97 -56.38 4.45
CA THR A 1163 36.97 -57.18 3.21
C THR A 1163 36.90 -56.34 1.94
N SER A 1164 36.50 -55.07 2.04
CA SER A 1164 36.62 -54.06 0.99
C SER A 1164 36.57 -52.64 1.59
N ASN A 1165 37.08 -51.66 0.84
CA ASN A 1165 36.97 -50.23 1.11
C ASN A 1165 36.88 -49.50 -0.23
N THR A 1166 35.89 -48.61 -0.40
CA THR A 1166 35.70 -47.88 -1.67
C THR A 1166 36.55 -46.62 -1.81
N GLY A 1167 37.22 -46.18 -0.74
CA GLY A 1167 38.05 -44.96 -0.74
C GLY A 1167 39.55 -45.21 -0.93
N TRP A 1168 40.03 -46.43 -0.63
CA TRP A 1168 41.43 -46.84 -0.72
C TRP A 1168 41.53 -48.37 -0.65
N PRO A 1169 42.52 -49.05 -1.27
CA PRO A 1169 42.59 -50.51 -1.30
C PRO A 1169 43.13 -51.17 -0.01
N ALA A 1170 42.83 -50.59 1.17
CA ALA A 1170 43.22 -51.08 2.49
C ALA A 1170 42.06 -50.96 3.50
N GLY A 1171 42.11 -51.74 4.59
CA GLY A 1171 41.30 -51.45 5.77
C GLY A 1171 41.83 -50.19 6.45
N GLN A 1172 40.96 -49.22 6.70
CA GLN A 1172 41.30 -47.93 7.30
C GLN A 1172 40.38 -47.62 8.48
N LEU A 1173 40.93 -47.13 9.61
CA LEU A 1173 40.11 -46.75 10.76
C LEU A 1173 40.82 -45.72 11.67
N SER A 1174 40.11 -44.68 12.12
CA SER A 1174 40.60 -43.70 13.10
C SER A 1174 40.22 -44.01 14.54
N THR A 1175 39.07 -44.65 14.77
CA THR A 1175 38.63 -44.92 16.14
C THR A 1175 37.79 -46.19 16.19
N PHE A 1176 38.04 -47.02 17.20
CA PHE A 1176 37.39 -48.30 17.46
C PHE A 1176 36.93 -48.34 18.93
N GLN A 1177 35.80 -47.70 19.21
CA GLN A 1177 35.23 -47.67 20.56
C GLN A 1177 34.43 -48.94 20.83
N VAL A 1178 34.54 -49.51 22.03
CA VAL A 1178 33.78 -50.68 22.50
C VAL A 1178 33.00 -50.26 23.74
N TRP A 1179 31.69 -50.04 23.62
CA TRP A 1179 30.91 -49.47 24.72
C TRP A 1179 30.32 -50.56 25.61
N SER A 1180 30.42 -50.36 26.93
CA SER A 1180 29.78 -51.23 27.93
C SER A 1180 28.26 -51.32 27.72
N SER A 1181 27.73 -52.54 27.93
CA SER A 1181 26.34 -52.93 27.61
C SER A 1181 25.31 -52.51 28.65
#